data_AF-A0A975A7F8-F1
#
_entry.id   AF-A0A975A7F8-F1
#
_cell.length_a   1.000
_cell.length_b   1.000
_cell.length_c   1.000
_cell.angle_alpha   90.00
_cell.angle_beta   90.00
_cell.angle_gamma   90.00
#
_symmetry.space_group_name_H-M   'P 1'
#
loop_
_entity.id
_entity.type
_entity.pdbx_description
1 polymer ?
#
loop_
_entity_poly.entity_id
_entity_poly.type
_entity_poly.pdbx_seq_one_letter_code
_entity_poly.pdbx_strand_id
1 'polypeptide(L)'
;MGKLFLIFISMILPLIVFAEAKVNIFIDNGAGGNVTVKQHDALSNNHEFSQMVLPMQTIKFGNVSTGDAMYTEKRLQVIDKDSAVIGEIVFSVNDNLVKKTYNVKSVDGGIHVDTMSKEWQATHGAPGITLRVTGDQRGGPVEGDTINSVSNYGAVGDDFTDNSDVFNDMEADPTKDRYYLPEGIYRVPSPAYQLKKTYWGPGILKLIDRADSKMRKRKNVLDPSRAITVTVFPKIDNASNVLLPDGTWLDVSKSRTSGLQEAVNYAFGDGTRGSGHYDLHVVGGEARGDFATSSFKQEGGGIVYDLQETLVIPPVQGHSFSMGACTLNCHPTSGPAILFDSTMMVRVDWRGTQVVNHGRGSALKFFPRSNLPLDSWMITNVDSSFYITTVFQTGNSGNAPVIDFDISKGAITNCRFIFDEINNGDDATSDSKGIAVSNPPEANRFRFHSNKVTCFHVHNWGRYGLAIYDEASGKPKNNISNNHWDLRLQSGHNIIGSAAVYTEAGYDIFNIGVEDTTCDYFISLAENARHNLFNASYVAGNAAGESSINNNSKYKGTNKLVRTATPTHTLIKPEGSPYIHQNKTLTDQLVIVQGGAMLANVFMSLDGITYYDTGNPYGQFYLPPGYFIKVRYKETPQISYYQL
;
A
#
# COMPACT_ATOMS: atom_id res chain seq x y z
N MET A 1 -41.70 51.76 19.96
CA MET A 1 -40.90 50.51 19.90
C MET A 1 -41.57 49.34 19.15
N GLY A 2 -42.85 49.41 18.74
CA GLY A 2 -43.53 48.26 18.09
C GLY A 2 -43.26 48.01 16.59
N LYS A 3 -42.73 48.98 15.83
CA LYS A 3 -42.53 48.83 14.37
C LYS A 3 -41.14 48.29 13.97
N LEU A 4 -40.14 48.38 14.86
CA LEU A 4 -38.81 47.84 14.61
C LEU A 4 -38.73 46.33 14.91
N PHE A 5 -39.61 45.82 15.79
CA PHE A 5 -39.67 44.41 16.14
C PHE A 5 -40.31 43.54 15.04
N LEU A 6 -41.23 44.09 14.25
CA LEU A 6 -41.83 43.37 13.11
C LEU A 6 -40.85 43.19 11.93
N ILE A 7 -39.95 44.15 11.70
CA ILE A 7 -38.96 44.08 10.61
C ILE A 7 -37.82 43.11 10.97
N PHE A 8 -37.50 42.95 12.27
CA PHE A 8 -36.49 41.99 12.72
C PHE A 8 -37.00 40.54 12.65
N ILE A 9 -38.29 40.28 12.90
CA ILE A 9 -38.87 38.94 12.74
C ILE A 9 -38.97 38.55 11.26
N SER A 10 -39.22 39.49 10.34
CA SER A 10 -39.26 39.18 8.90
C SER A 10 -37.88 38.94 8.27
N MET A 11 -36.78 39.32 8.92
CA MET A 11 -35.41 39.08 8.46
C MET A 11 -34.71 37.90 9.15
N ILE A 12 -35.29 37.34 10.22
CA ILE A 12 -34.73 36.21 11.00
C ILE A 12 -35.54 34.91 10.84
N LEU A 13 -36.69 34.93 10.17
CA LEU A 13 -37.20 33.68 9.59
C LEU A 13 -36.31 33.37 8.38
N PRO A 14 -35.35 32.42 8.44
CA PRO A 14 -34.85 31.85 7.20
C PRO A 14 -36.08 31.48 6.40
N LEU A 15 -36.09 31.75 5.09
CA LEU A 15 -37.00 31.04 4.20
C LEU A 15 -36.83 29.56 4.56
N ILE A 16 -37.75 29.02 5.36
CA ILE A 16 -37.89 27.59 5.54
C ILE A 16 -38.48 27.17 4.21
N VAL A 17 -37.59 27.05 3.23
CA VAL A 17 -37.90 26.36 1.99
C VAL A 17 -38.19 24.95 2.48
N PHE A 18 -39.46 24.58 2.49
CA PHE A 18 -39.89 23.20 2.67
C PHE A 18 -39.35 22.43 1.47
N ALA A 19 -38.07 22.06 1.56
CA ALA A 19 -37.39 21.29 0.55
C ALA A 19 -38.01 19.90 0.63
N GLU A 20 -38.86 19.63 -0.35
CA GLU A 20 -39.52 18.37 -0.59
C GLU A 20 -38.49 17.22 -0.53
N ALA A 21 -38.71 16.27 0.38
CA ALA A 21 -37.84 15.11 0.51
C ALA A 21 -37.98 14.20 -0.72
N LYS A 22 -36.91 14.10 -1.51
CA LYS A 22 -36.85 13.27 -2.71
C LYS A 22 -35.85 12.14 -2.53
N VAL A 23 -36.15 10.99 -3.10
CA VAL A 23 -35.21 9.87 -3.26
C VAL A 23 -35.11 9.54 -4.74
N ASN A 24 -33.89 9.47 -5.27
CA ASN A 24 -33.63 9.02 -6.64
C ASN A 24 -33.71 7.49 -6.68
N ILE A 25 -34.60 6.93 -7.50
CA ILE A 25 -34.74 5.48 -7.63
C ILE A 25 -34.16 5.00 -8.96
N PHE A 26 -33.26 4.03 -8.86
CA PHE A 26 -32.69 3.30 -9.98
C PHE A 26 -33.27 1.88 -9.99
N ILE A 27 -33.74 1.41 -11.14
CA ILE A 27 -34.26 0.05 -11.33
C ILE A 27 -33.25 -0.71 -12.18
N ASP A 28 -32.67 -1.77 -11.64
CA ASP A 28 -31.79 -2.72 -12.33
C ASP A 28 -32.56 -4.00 -12.65
N ASN A 29 -33.02 -4.18 -13.89
CA ASN A 29 -33.78 -5.36 -14.28
C ASN A 29 -32.85 -6.54 -14.58
N GLY A 30 -32.56 -7.39 -13.61
CA GLY A 30 -31.84 -8.65 -13.80
C GLY A 30 -32.73 -9.83 -14.21
N ALA A 31 -34.02 -9.62 -14.51
CA ALA A 31 -34.90 -10.66 -15.01
C ALA A 31 -34.67 -10.91 -16.52
N GLY A 32 -34.91 -12.15 -16.97
CA GLY A 32 -34.78 -12.52 -18.38
C GLY A 32 -35.86 -11.96 -19.31
N GLY A 33 -36.80 -11.15 -18.80
CA GLY A 33 -37.89 -10.54 -19.56
C GLY A 33 -38.11 -9.07 -19.19
N ASN A 34 -38.82 -8.34 -20.03
CA ASN A 34 -39.22 -6.96 -19.76
C ASN A 34 -40.00 -6.91 -18.45
N VAL A 35 -39.71 -5.91 -17.63
CA VAL A 35 -40.51 -5.61 -16.44
C VAL A 35 -41.08 -4.21 -16.56
N THR A 36 -42.29 -4.00 -16.07
CA THR A 36 -42.92 -2.69 -15.97
C THR A 36 -42.95 -2.29 -14.51
N VAL A 37 -42.29 -1.19 -14.18
CA VAL A 37 -42.37 -0.60 -12.84
C VAL A 37 -43.47 0.44 -12.82
N LYS A 38 -44.38 0.34 -11.85
CA LYS A 38 -45.49 1.28 -11.67
C LYS A 38 -45.44 1.90 -10.28
N GLN A 39 -45.57 3.23 -10.23
CA GLN A 39 -45.72 3.99 -9.00
C GLN A 39 -47.17 4.31 -8.71
N HIS A 40 -47.55 4.09 -7.46
CA HIS A 40 -48.87 4.40 -6.94
C HIS A 40 -48.77 5.14 -5.62
N ASP A 41 -49.74 6.05 -5.41
CA ASP A 41 -50.01 6.56 -4.07
C ASP A 41 -50.72 5.49 -3.24
N ALA A 42 -50.28 5.21 -2.02
CA ALA A 42 -50.96 4.24 -1.16
C ALA A 42 -52.42 4.61 -0.87
N LEU A 43 -52.80 5.89 -1.01
CA LEU A 43 -54.15 6.39 -0.78
C LEU A 43 -54.98 6.54 -2.06
N SER A 44 -54.39 6.39 -3.25
CA SER A 44 -55.12 6.47 -4.52
C SER A 44 -54.67 5.40 -5.51
N ASN A 45 -55.60 4.63 -6.08
CA ASN A 45 -55.30 3.63 -7.12
C ASN A 45 -54.91 4.27 -8.47
N ASN A 46 -54.77 5.60 -8.55
CA ASN A 46 -54.34 6.26 -9.77
C ASN A 46 -52.83 6.08 -9.95
N HIS A 47 -52.44 5.61 -11.13
CA HIS A 47 -51.05 5.48 -11.51
C HIS A 47 -50.45 6.87 -11.77
N GLU A 48 -49.44 7.24 -11.00
CA GLU A 48 -48.73 8.51 -11.21
C GLU A 48 -47.64 8.37 -12.27
N PHE A 49 -47.03 7.19 -12.37
CA PHE A 49 -45.91 6.96 -13.28
C PHE A 49 -45.73 5.47 -13.58
N SER A 50 -45.46 5.12 -14.85
CA SER A 50 -45.23 3.75 -15.30
C SER A 50 -44.10 3.74 -16.31
N GLN A 51 -43.14 2.84 -16.14
CA GLN A 51 -41.99 2.74 -17.03
C GLN A 51 -41.61 1.28 -17.25
N MET A 52 -41.45 0.92 -18.52
CA MET A 52 -40.90 -0.38 -18.90
C MET A 52 -39.38 -0.34 -18.77
N VAL A 53 -38.81 -1.41 -18.22
CA VAL A 53 -37.37 -1.65 -18.07
C VAL A 53 -37.05 -2.94 -18.81
N LEU A 54 -36.26 -2.85 -19.87
CA LEU A 54 -35.87 -4.02 -20.63
C LEU A 54 -34.91 -4.89 -19.80
N PRO A 55 -34.77 -6.19 -20.12
CA PRO A 55 -33.80 -7.08 -19.49
C PRO A 55 -32.42 -6.42 -19.43
N MET A 56 -31.76 -6.57 -18.30
CA MET A 56 -30.37 -6.16 -18.02
C MET A 56 -30.11 -4.65 -18.11
N GLN A 57 -31.17 -3.84 -18.20
CA GLN A 57 -31.08 -2.38 -18.13
C GLN A 57 -31.13 -1.88 -16.68
N THR A 58 -30.35 -0.83 -16.42
CA THR A 58 -30.56 0.01 -15.24
C THR A 58 -31.08 1.36 -15.70
N ILE A 59 -32.27 1.75 -15.24
CA ILE A 59 -32.84 3.05 -15.54
C ILE A 59 -33.01 3.87 -14.27
N LYS A 60 -32.92 5.21 -14.38
CA LYS A 60 -33.43 6.10 -13.35
C LYS A 60 -34.93 6.22 -13.54
N PHE A 61 -35.70 5.56 -12.67
CA PHE A 61 -37.16 5.55 -12.75
C PHE A 61 -37.76 6.91 -12.39
N GLY A 62 -37.16 7.62 -11.44
CA GLY A 62 -37.58 8.97 -11.10
C GLY A 62 -37.20 9.39 -9.69
N ASN A 63 -37.70 10.56 -9.29
CA ASN A 63 -37.66 11.00 -7.91
C ASN A 63 -38.98 10.58 -7.25
N VAL A 64 -38.91 9.76 -6.21
CA VAL A 64 -40.07 9.52 -5.36
C VAL A 64 -40.10 10.60 -4.28
N SER A 65 -41.21 11.31 -4.23
CA SER A 65 -41.54 12.28 -3.20
C SER A 65 -42.87 11.90 -2.56
N THR A 66 -42.99 12.16 -1.25
CA THR A 66 -44.23 12.02 -0.49
C THR A 66 -45.10 13.28 -0.55
N GLY A 67 -44.65 14.35 -1.21
CA GLY A 67 -45.35 15.65 -1.19
C GLY A 67 -45.29 16.34 0.18
N ASP A 68 -46.17 17.33 0.38
CA ASP A 68 -46.14 18.22 1.56
C ASP A 68 -46.61 17.54 2.86
N ALA A 69 -45.68 17.50 3.83
CA ALA A 69 -45.84 17.48 5.29
C ALA A 69 -46.67 16.37 5.99
N MET A 70 -47.33 15.46 5.29
CA MET A 70 -48.00 14.32 5.93
C MET A 70 -47.53 12.99 5.33
N TYR A 71 -47.27 12.01 6.20
CA TYR A 71 -46.81 10.66 5.85
C TYR A 71 -47.65 10.06 4.71
N THR A 72 -47.14 10.14 3.48
CA THR A 72 -47.70 9.36 2.38
C THR A 72 -46.75 8.21 2.08
N GLU A 73 -47.32 7.01 2.00
CA GLU A 73 -46.58 5.86 1.48
C GLU A 73 -46.70 5.86 -0.04
N LYS A 74 -45.59 5.64 -0.73
CA LYS A 74 -45.58 5.40 -2.19
C LYS A 74 -45.24 3.94 -2.42
N ARG A 75 -45.97 3.29 -3.33
CA ARG A 75 -45.73 1.89 -3.70
C ARG A 75 -45.12 1.82 -5.08
N LEU A 76 -44.06 1.03 -5.21
CA LEU A 76 -43.51 0.61 -6.49
C LEU A 76 -43.81 -0.87 -6.70
N GLN A 77 -44.62 -1.15 -7.72
CA GLN A 77 -44.89 -2.51 -8.18
C GLN A 77 -44.02 -2.82 -9.39
N VAL A 78 -43.43 -4.01 -9.41
CA VAL A 78 -42.73 -4.54 -10.57
C VAL A 78 -43.57 -5.65 -11.16
N ILE A 79 -43.93 -5.49 -12.43
CA ILE A 79 -44.82 -6.37 -13.16
C ILE A 79 -44.00 -7.01 -14.29
N ASP A 80 -44.08 -8.32 -14.46
CA ASP A 80 -43.41 -9.00 -15.57
C ASP A 80 -44.15 -8.82 -16.91
N LYS A 81 -43.60 -9.42 -17.97
CA LYS A 81 -44.17 -9.42 -19.32
C LYS A 81 -45.57 -10.04 -19.41
N ASP A 82 -45.91 -10.93 -18.48
CA ASP A 82 -47.18 -11.66 -18.43
C ASP A 82 -48.21 -10.93 -17.56
N SER A 83 -47.91 -9.68 -17.18
CA SER A 83 -48.72 -8.82 -16.32
C SER A 83 -48.87 -9.32 -14.87
N ALA A 84 -48.01 -10.24 -14.43
CA ALA A 84 -47.98 -10.69 -13.03
C ALA A 84 -47.10 -9.76 -12.19
N VAL A 85 -47.55 -9.40 -10.99
CA VAL A 85 -46.74 -8.64 -10.03
C VAL A 85 -45.69 -9.58 -9.44
N ILE A 86 -44.43 -9.35 -9.80
CA ILE A 86 -43.28 -10.17 -9.37
C ILE A 86 -42.54 -9.60 -8.17
N GLY A 87 -42.88 -8.37 -7.77
CA GLY A 87 -42.55 -7.85 -6.45
C GLY A 87 -43.11 -6.45 -6.21
N GLU A 88 -43.19 -6.08 -4.93
CA GLU A 88 -43.70 -4.78 -4.51
C GLU A 88 -42.83 -4.20 -3.38
N ILE A 89 -42.58 -2.90 -3.45
CA ILE A 89 -41.85 -2.15 -2.44
C ILE A 89 -42.67 -0.95 -1.98
N VAL A 90 -42.74 -0.77 -0.66
CA VAL A 90 -43.39 0.38 -0.03
C VAL A 90 -42.33 1.34 0.51
N PHE A 91 -42.40 2.58 0.06
CA PHE A 91 -41.60 3.70 0.55
C PHE A 91 -42.42 4.53 1.52
N SER A 92 -41.88 4.76 2.71
CA SER A 92 -42.29 5.91 3.53
C SER A 92 -41.09 6.84 3.65
N VAL A 93 -41.28 8.13 3.39
CA VAL A 93 -40.28 9.13 3.78
C VAL A 93 -40.85 10.00 4.88
N ASN A 94 -40.10 10.07 5.98
CA ASN A 94 -40.39 10.96 7.09
C ASN A 94 -39.65 12.26 6.83
N ASP A 95 -40.44 13.30 6.59
CA ASP A 95 -39.95 14.65 6.38
C ASP A 95 -40.01 15.43 7.71
N ASN A 96 -38.91 15.39 8.48
CA ASN A 96 -38.72 16.33 9.58
C ASN A 96 -37.92 17.55 9.12
N LEU A 97 -38.14 18.69 9.78
CA LEU A 97 -37.49 19.99 9.49
C LEU A 97 -35.96 19.92 9.37
N VAL A 98 -35.31 19.03 10.12
CA VAL A 98 -33.84 18.92 10.17
C VAL A 98 -33.33 17.63 9.52
N LYS A 99 -34.14 16.57 9.52
CA LYS A 99 -33.72 15.21 9.15
C LYS A 99 -34.77 14.57 8.27
N LYS A 100 -34.34 14.07 7.12
CA LYS A 100 -35.18 13.26 6.25
C LYS A 100 -34.75 11.81 6.43
N THR A 101 -35.71 10.91 6.49
CA THR A 101 -35.44 9.47 6.54
C THR A 101 -36.35 8.79 5.53
N TYR A 102 -35.83 7.83 4.78
CA TYR A 102 -36.69 6.91 4.02
C TYR A 102 -36.58 5.52 4.63
N ASN A 103 -37.68 4.80 4.59
CA ASN A 103 -37.74 3.39 4.93
C ASN A 103 -38.36 2.63 3.77
N VAL A 104 -37.69 1.55 3.39
CA VAL A 104 -38.10 0.64 2.33
C VAL A 104 -38.57 -0.64 2.99
N LYS A 105 -39.85 -1.00 2.79
CA LYS A 105 -40.36 -2.32 3.16
C LYS A 105 -40.56 -3.11 1.88
N SER A 106 -39.78 -4.18 1.71
CA SER A 106 -40.05 -5.18 0.69
C SER A 106 -41.28 -5.98 1.13
N VAL A 107 -42.30 -6.06 0.28
CA VAL A 107 -43.57 -6.72 0.63
C VAL A 107 -43.61 -8.17 0.14
N ASP A 108 -42.95 -8.50 -0.97
CA ASP A 108 -42.64 -9.89 -1.38
C ASP A 108 -41.94 -9.87 -2.75
N GLY A 109 -41.35 -11.01 -3.13
CA GLY A 109 -40.95 -11.28 -4.52
C GLY A 109 -39.47 -10.98 -4.87
N GLY A 110 -39.13 -11.18 -6.15
CA GLY A 110 -37.76 -11.16 -6.70
C GLY A 110 -37.14 -9.77 -6.79
N ILE A 111 -37.25 -8.93 -5.76
CA ILE A 111 -36.64 -7.58 -5.75
C ILE A 111 -35.70 -7.44 -4.56
N HIS A 112 -34.46 -7.04 -4.83
CA HIS A 112 -33.43 -6.72 -3.85
C HIS A 112 -33.16 -5.21 -3.82
N VAL A 113 -32.93 -4.66 -2.63
CA VAL A 113 -32.66 -3.22 -2.44
C VAL A 113 -31.27 -3.06 -1.82
N ASP A 114 -30.47 -2.12 -2.35
CA ASP A 114 -29.11 -1.88 -1.87
C ASP A 114 -29.04 -1.20 -0.49
N THR A 115 -30.03 -0.39 -0.13
CA THR A 115 -30.12 0.28 1.18
C THR A 115 -31.56 0.39 1.65
N MET A 116 -31.90 -0.35 2.73
CA MET A 116 -33.27 -0.45 3.26
C MET A 116 -33.75 0.81 4.00
N SER A 117 -32.83 1.60 4.56
CA SER A 117 -33.13 2.89 5.18
C SER A 117 -31.91 3.81 5.19
N LYS A 118 -32.13 5.12 5.14
CA LYS A 118 -31.06 6.12 5.23
C LYS A 118 -31.58 7.41 5.82
N GLU A 119 -30.78 8.03 6.68
CA GLU A 119 -30.99 9.39 7.18
C GLU A 119 -30.12 10.37 6.37
N TRP A 120 -30.67 11.52 5.98
CA TRP A 120 -29.91 12.61 5.38
C TRP A 120 -30.44 13.98 5.81
N GLN A 121 -29.60 15.00 5.70
CA GLN A 121 -30.00 16.38 5.94
C GLN A 121 -30.55 17.00 4.64
N ALA A 122 -31.53 17.90 4.77
CA ALA A 122 -32.19 18.56 3.65
C ALA A 122 -31.23 19.28 2.67
N THR A 123 -30.04 19.66 3.15
CA THR A 123 -29.00 20.35 2.38
C THR A 123 -28.17 19.44 1.45
N HIS A 124 -28.23 18.11 1.61
CA HIS A 124 -27.29 17.18 0.96
C HIS A 124 -27.80 16.54 -0.34
N GLY A 125 -28.85 17.10 -0.96
CA GLY A 125 -29.48 16.51 -2.15
C GLY A 125 -30.24 15.22 -1.85
N ALA A 126 -30.95 14.71 -2.86
CA ALA A 126 -31.74 13.48 -2.75
C ALA A 126 -30.83 12.24 -2.79
N PRO A 127 -30.87 11.33 -1.80
CA PRO A 127 -30.10 10.10 -1.86
C PRO A 127 -30.57 9.22 -3.03
N GLY A 128 -29.67 8.36 -3.53
CA GLY A 128 -29.98 7.33 -4.53
C GLY A 128 -30.17 5.97 -3.90
N ILE A 129 -31.10 5.18 -4.44
CA ILE A 129 -31.31 3.77 -4.12
C ILE A 129 -31.42 2.94 -5.40
N THR A 130 -30.96 1.70 -5.35
CA THR A 130 -31.03 0.76 -6.48
C THR A 130 -31.91 -0.43 -6.12
N LEU A 131 -32.95 -0.67 -6.92
CA LEU A 131 -33.84 -1.82 -6.83
C LEU A 131 -33.44 -2.81 -7.93
N ARG A 132 -32.93 -3.98 -7.55
CA ARG A 132 -32.56 -5.05 -8.47
C ARG A 132 -33.69 -6.07 -8.57
N VAL A 133 -34.24 -6.24 -9.76
CA VAL A 133 -35.23 -7.27 -10.06
C VAL A 133 -34.51 -8.54 -10.48
N THR A 134 -34.81 -9.68 -9.89
CA THR A 134 -34.32 -11.00 -10.26
C THR A 134 -35.50 -11.79 -10.83
N GLY A 135 -35.29 -12.44 -11.98
CA GLY A 135 -36.33 -13.25 -12.62
C GLY A 135 -36.80 -14.38 -11.70
N ASP A 136 -38.07 -14.79 -11.86
CA ASP A 136 -38.73 -15.82 -11.04
C ASP A 136 -37.83 -17.05 -10.88
N GLN A 137 -37.50 -17.41 -9.63
CA GLN A 137 -36.58 -18.50 -9.28
C GLN A 137 -37.14 -19.91 -9.58
N ARG A 138 -38.08 -20.06 -10.51
CA ARG A 138 -38.79 -21.31 -10.77
C ARG A 138 -38.20 -22.19 -11.87
N GLY A 139 -37.07 -21.83 -12.47
CA GLY A 139 -36.36 -22.70 -13.40
C GLY A 139 -34.90 -22.30 -13.58
N GLY A 140 -34.00 -22.93 -12.80
CA GLY A 140 -32.56 -22.82 -13.04
C GLY A 140 -32.13 -23.54 -14.32
N PRO A 141 -31.05 -23.10 -15.00
CA PRO A 141 -30.59 -23.74 -16.22
C PRO A 141 -29.95 -25.11 -15.93
N VAL A 142 -30.25 -26.08 -16.80
CA VAL A 142 -29.65 -27.42 -16.79
C VAL A 142 -28.20 -27.32 -17.26
N GLU A 143 -27.31 -27.93 -16.50
CA GLU A 143 -25.87 -28.04 -16.77
C GLU A 143 -25.64 -28.81 -18.09
N GLY A 144 -25.20 -28.14 -19.16
CA GLY A 144 -24.80 -28.81 -20.40
C GLY A 144 -24.92 -28.08 -21.74
N ASP A 145 -25.52 -26.89 -21.83
CA ASP A 145 -25.66 -26.24 -23.15
C ASP A 145 -24.39 -25.50 -23.62
N THR A 146 -23.80 -26.05 -24.68
CA THR A 146 -22.68 -25.48 -25.43
C THR A 146 -23.05 -24.15 -26.10
N ILE A 147 -22.20 -23.13 -25.90
CA ILE A 147 -22.34 -21.79 -26.50
C ILE A 147 -22.16 -21.88 -28.02
N ASN A 148 -23.15 -21.46 -28.83
CA ASN A 148 -23.07 -21.51 -30.30
C ASN A 148 -23.23 -20.16 -31.04
N SER A 149 -23.58 -19.04 -30.38
CA SER A 149 -23.73 -17.72 -31.05
C SER A 149 -23.84 -16.55 -30.04
N VAL A 150 -23.35 -15.33 -30.38
CA VAL A 150 -23.53 -14.10 -29.57
C VAL A 150 -24.98 -13.60 -29.65
N SER A 151 -25.74 -13.99 -30.69
CA SER A 151 -27.19 -13.71 -30.78
C SER A 151 -28.01 -14.32 -29.64
N ASN A 152 -27.50 -15.35 -28.95
CA ASN A 152 -28.14 -15.94 -27.78
C ASN A 152 -28.01 -15.09 -26.50
N TYR A 153 -27.16 -14.06 -26.51
CA TYR A 153 -26.90 -13.18 -25.36
C TYR A 153 -27.65 -11.84 -25.40
N GLY A 154 -28.57 -11.65 -26.36
CA GLY A 154 -29.45 -10.49 -26.36
C GLY A 154 -28.69 -9.16 -26.34
N ALA A 155 -27.62 -9.03 -27.12
CA ALA A 155 -27.03 -7.74 -27.44
C ALA A 155 -28.01 -6.95 -28.32
N VAL A 156 -29.04 -6.37 -27.69
CA VAL A 156 -29.94 -5.40 -28.30
C VAL A 156 -29.61 -4.06 -27.64
N GLY A 157 -28.70 -3.30 -28.26
CA GLY A 157 -28.42 -1.91 -27.92
C GLY A 157 -29.38 -0.99 -28.68
N ASP A 158 -29.71 0.16 -28.08
CA ASP A 158 -30.23 1.27 -28.87
C ASP A 158 -29.10 1.80 -29.77
N ASP A 159 -29.44 2.20 -31.00
CA ASP A 159 -28.45 2.51 -32.07
C ASP A 159 -27.57 3.76 -31.79
N PHE A 160 -27.51 4.26 -30.56
CA PHE A 160 -26.86 5.53 -30.21
C PHE A 160 -25.58 5.40 -29.40
N THR A 161 -25.34 4.32 -28.64
CA THR A 161 -24.13 4.20 -27.80
C THR A 161 -23.28 2.96 -28.02
N ASP A 162 -23.77 1.98 -28.79
CA ASP A 162 -23.12 0.67 -28.90
C ASP A 162 -22.53 0.47 -30.31
N ASN A 163 -21.21 0.32 -30.40
CA ASN A 163 -20.52 0.02 -31.65
C ASN A 163 -20.70 -1.47 -32.00
N SER A 164 -21.82 -1.81 -32.66
CA SER A 164 -22.14 -3.16 -33.11
C SER A 164 -21.10 -3.73 -34.10
N ASP A 165 -20.32 -2.88 -34.76
CA ASP A 165 -19.26 -3.30 -35.66
C ASP A 165 -18.16 -4.09 -34.93
N VAL A 166 -17.86 -3.77 -33.66
CA VAL A 166 -16.87 -4.52 -32.88
C VAL A 166 -17.33 -5.96 -32.63
N PHE A 167 -18.62 -6.17 -32.31
CA PHE A 167 -19.16 -7.51 -32.07
C PHE A 167 -19.41 -8.28 -33.36
N ASN A 168 -19.79 -7.61 -34.45
CA ASN A 168 -19.86 -8.21 -35.78
C ASN A 168 -18.45 -8.61 -36.28
N ASP A 169 -17.41 -7.83 -35.98
CA ASP A 169 -16.01 -8.15 -36.29
C ASP A 169 -15.51 -9.31 -35.41
N MET A 170 -16.06 -9.47 -34.19
CA MET A 170 -15.85 -10.65 -33.33
C MET A 170 -16.43 -11.94 -33.91
N GLU A 171 -17.60 -11.87 -34.53
CA GLU A 171 -18.21 -13.02 -35.18
C GLU A 171 -17.62 -13.32 -36.57
N ALA A 172 -17.21 -12.28 -37.31
CA ALA A 172 -16.66 -12.41 -38.66
C ALA A 172 -15.23 -12.98 -38.69
N ASP A 173 -14.42 -12.72 -37.65
CA ASP A 173 -13.08 -13.29 -37.51
C ASP A 173 -12.88 -13.91 -36.12
N PRO A 174 -13.37 -15.15 -35.89
CA PRO A 174 -13.25 -15.83 -34.60
C PRO A 174 -11.79 -16.17 -34.22
N THR A 175 -10.81 -15.84 -35.08
CA THR A 175 -9.39 -16.03 -34.81
C THR A 175 -8.72 -14.82 -34.13
N LYS A 176 -9.38 -13.65 -34.12
CA LYS A 176 -8.96 -12.51 -33.30
C LYS A 176 -9.28 -12.82 -31.83
N ASP A 177 -8.26 -12.79 -30.99
CA ASP A 177 -8.37 -13.00 -29.53
C ASP A 177 -8.59 -11.70 -28.76
N ARG A 178 -8.54 -10.55 -29.45
CA ARG A 178 -8.59 -9.20 -28.89
C ARG A 178 -9.39 -8.24 -29.75
N TYR A 179 -10.25 -7.47 -29.09
CA TYR A 179 -11.09 -6.46 -29.74
C TYR A 179 -11.00 -5.15 -28.97
N TYR A 180 -10.77 -4.07 -29.72
CA TYR A 180 -10.74 -2.72 -29.17
C TYR A 180 -12.17 -2.24 -28.98
N LEU A 181 -12.54 -1.94 -27.73
CA LEU A 181 -13.78 -1.23 -27.46
C LEU A 181 -13.46 0.25 -27.29
N PRO A 182 -14.08 1.12 -28.12
CA PRO A 182 -14.06 2.54 -27.84
C PRO A 182 -14.70 2.83 -26.47
N GLU A 183 -14.53 4.05 -25.98
CA GLU A 183 -15.13 4.46 -24.71
C GLU A 183 -16.67 4.36 -24.78
N GLY A 184 -17.25 3.55 -23.91
CA GLY A 184 -18.69 3.22 -23.90
C GLY A 184 -19.07 2.37 -22.70
N ILE A 185 -20.37 2.22 -22.43
CA ILE A 185 -20.88 1.41 -21.31
C ILE A 185 -21.29 0.04 -21.85
N TYR A 186 -20.51 -0.99 -21.53
CA TYR A 186 -20.77 -2.37 -21.99
C TYR A 186 -21.24 -3.26 -20.83
N ARG A 187 -22.30 -4.04 -21.05
CA ARG A 187 -22.85 -4.96 -20.06
C ARG A 187 -22.88 -6.38 -20.61
N VAL A 188 -22.33 -7.35 -19.88
CA VAL A 188 -22.43 -8.77 -20.23
C VAL A 188 -23.44 -9.44 -19.31
N PRO A 189 -24.53 -10.01 -19.86
CA PRO A 189 -25.60 -10.53 -19.04
C PRO A 189 -25.42 -12.04 -18.80
N SER A 190 -24.61 -12.43 -17.80
CA SER A 190 -24.66 -13.80 -17.29
C SER A 190 -24.31 -13.89 -15.80
N PRO A 191 -25.14 -14.56 -14.98
CA PRO A 191 -24.85 -14.79 -13.56
C PRO A 191 -23.79 -15.87 -13.30
N ALA A 192 -23.37 -16.64 -14.32
CA ALA A 192 -22.34 -17.70 -14.18
C ALA A 192 -20.89 -17.18 -14.26
N TYR A 193 -20.68 -15.96 -14.75
CA TYR A 193 -19.35 -15.35 -14.88
C TYR A 193 -19.38 -13.95 -14.30
N GLN A 194 -19.03 -13.83 -13.01
CA GLN A 194 -18.94 -12.53 -12.33
C GLN A 194 -17.72 -11.73 -12.79
N LEU A 195 -17.80 -11.10 -13.97
CA LEU A 195 -16.97 -9.94 -14.29
C LEU A 195 -17.63 -8.68 -13.71
N LYS A 196 -17.46 -8.46 -12.39
CA LYS A 196 -17.71 -7.13 -11.79
C LYS A 196 -16.48 -6.25 -12.02
N LYS A 197 -16.37 -5.66 -13.21
CA LYS A 197 -15.49 -4.51 -13.43
C LYS A 197 -16.21 -3.50 -14.30
N THR A 198 -16.65 -2.41 -13.68
CA THR A 198 -17.08 -1.21 -14.41
C THR A 198 -15.84 -0.61 -15.05
N TYR A 199 -15.73 -0.71 -16.37
CA TYR A 199 -14.61 -0.15 -17.13
C TYR A 199 -14.93 1.31 -17.47
N TRP A 200 -14.02 2.22 -17.18
CA TRP A 200 -14.11 3.63 -17.59
C TRP A 200 -12.87 3.92 -18.44
N GLY A 201 -13.08 4.14 -19.74
CA GLY A 201 -12.05 4.39 -20.74
C GLY A 201 -12.01 3.36 -21.89
N PRO A 202 -11.29 3.63 -22.99
CA PRO A 202 -11.09 2.67 -24.07
C PRO A 202 -10.33 1.44 -23.55
N GLY A 203 -10.78 0.23 -23.94
CA GLY A 203 -10.27 -1.02 -23.38
C GLY A 203 -10.24 -2.17 -24.38
N ILE A 204 -9.44 -3.19 -24.10
CA ILE A 204 -9.33 -4.40 -24.93
C ILE A 204 -10.01 -5.57 -24.21
N LEU A 205 -11.01 -6.20 -24.85
CA LEU A 205 -11.56 -7.47 -24.40
C LEU A 205 -10.69 -8.63 -24.91
N LYS A 206 -10.33 -9.55 -24.01
CA LYS A 206 -9.66 -10.82 -24.35
C LYS A 206 -10.58 -11.99 -24.01
N LEU A 207 -10.96 -12.79 -25.01
CA LEU A 207 -11.73 -14.01 -24.81
C LEU A 207 -10.79 -15.11 -24.30
N ILE A 208 -11.10 -15.73 -23.15
CA ILE A 208 -10.30 -16.82 -22.57
C ILE A 208 -10.98 -18.15 -22.92
N ASP A 209 -10.30 -18.89 -23.80
CA ASP A 209 -10.45 -20.30 -24.19
C ASP A 209 -11.84 -20.87 -24.55
N ARG A 210 -12.01 -21.15 -25.85
CA ARG A 210 -12.68 -22.38 -26.30
C ARG A 210 -11.60 -23.46 -26.46
N ALA A 211 -11.86 -24.61 -25.87
CA ALA A 211 -10.97 -25.76 -25.78
C ALA A 211 -10.18 -26.06 -27.07
N ASP A 212 -8.86 -26.12 -26.87
CA ASP A 212 -7.84 -26.88 -27.57
C ASP A 212 -8.26 -27.72 -28.78
N SER A 213 -7.57 -27.52 -29.91
CA SER A 213 -6.54 -28.48 -30.34
C SER A 213 -5.95 -28.11 -31.70
N LYS A 214 -4.61 -28.12 -31.72
CA LYS A 214 -3.72 -28.19 -32.91
C LYS A 214 -3.33 -26.86 -33.58
N MET A 215 -2.05 -26.53 -33.37
CA MET A 215 -1.15 -25.84 -34.31
C MET A 215 -1.44 -24.34 -34.52
N ARG A 216 -0.47 -23.42 -34.52
CA ARG A 216 0.99 -23.47 -34.69
C ARG A 216 1.49 -22.04 -34.43
N LYS A 217 2.64 -21.91 -33.76
CA LYS A 217 3.62 -20.83 -33.97
C LYS A 217 3.04 -19.46 -34.39
N ARG A 218 2.45 -18.70 -33.47
CA ARG A 218 2.33 -17.25 -33.66
C ARG A 218 2.85 -16.53 -32.42
N LYS A 219 3.98 -15.90 -32.68
CA LYS A 219 4.71 -14.90 -31.90
C LYS A 219 3.70 -13.98 -31.20
N ASN A 220 3.58 -14.12 -29.89
CA ASN A 220 2.80 -13.23 -29.04
C ASN A 220 3.44 -11.84 -29.09
N VAL A 221 2.96 -10.99 -30.01
CA VAL A 221 3.19 -9.55 -29.92
C VAL A 221 2.16 -9.05 -28.90
N LEU A 222 2.64 -8.92 -27.66
CA LEU A 222 1.85 -8.42 -26.54
C LEU A 222 1.75 -6.89 -26.61
N ASP A 223 0.52 -6.42 -26.48
CA ASP A 223 0.04 -5.09 -26.09
C ASP A 223 1.07 -4.21 -25.32
N PRO A 224 1.43 -3.02 -25.84
CA PRO A 224 2.39 -2.09 -25.22
C PRO A 224 1.86 -1.30 -24.00
N SER A 225 0.65 -1.59 -23.48
CA SER A 225 0.04 -0.79 -22.40
C SER A 225 -0.01 -1.45 -21.01
N ARG A 226 0.48 -2.69 -20.84
CA ARG A 226 0.72 -3.24 -19.49
C ARG A 226 1.99 -2.61 -18.91
N ALA A 227 1.97 -2.24 -17.62
CA ALA A 227 3.19 -2.05 -16.85
C ALA A 227 4.07 -3.29 -17.08
N ILE A 228 5.20 -3.06 -17.71
CA ILE A 228 5.98 -4.11 -18.31
C ILE A 228 6.90 -4.66 -17.19
N THR A 229 6.46 -5.71 -16.50
CA THR A 229 7.09 -6.19 -15.27
C THR A 229 7.71 -7.57 -15.48
N VAL A 230 8.96 -7.74 -15.05
CA VAL A 230 9.59 -9.06 -14.86
C VAL A 230 9.15 -9.58 -13.50
N THR A 231 8.68 -10.83 -13.45
CA THR A 231 8.19 -11.44 -12.20
C THR A 231 9.04 -12.63 -11.81
N VAL A 232 9.52 -12.65 -10.57
CA VAL A 232 10.27 -13.79 -10.00
C VAL A 232 9.37 -14.53 -9.02
N PHE A 233 9.21 -15.83 -9.23
CA PHE A 233 8.47 -16.73 -8.36
C PHE A 233 9.43 -17.49 -7.43
N PRO A 234 8.95 -18.01 -6.30
CA PRO A 234 9.72 -18.96 -5.50
C PRO A 234 10.13 -20.16 -6.37
N LYS A 235 11.33 -20.69 -6.15
CA LYS A 235 11.83 -21.82 -6.92
C LYS A 235 10.90 -23.03 -6.75
N ILE A 236 10.40 -23.56 -7.86
CA ILE A 236 9.80 -24.89 -7.95
C ILE A 236 10.83 -25.79 -8.60
N ASP A 237 10.98 -27.01 -8.11
CA ASP A 237 11.99 -27.97 -8.58
C ASP A 237 12.18 -27.98 -10.11
N ASN A 238 13.44 -27.81 -10.54
CA ASN A 238 13.93 -27.91 -11.93
C ASN A 238 13.27 -27.02 -13.00
N ALA A 239 12.48 -26.02 -12.62
CA ALA A 239 11.89 -25.05 -13.56
C ALA A 239 12.56 -23.67 -13.46
N SER A 240 12.53 -22.92 -14.56
CA SER A 240 12.72 -21.48 -14.48
C SER A 240 11.61 -20.87 -13.62
N ASN A 241 11.99 -19.92 -12.77
CA ASN A 241 11.09 -19.19 -11.89
C ASN A 241 10.98 -17.70 -12.25
N VAL A 242 11.50 -17.27 -13.40
CA VAL A 242 11.47 -15.86 -13.82
C VAL A 242 10.61 -15.73 -15.07
N LEU A 243 9.44 -15.10 -14.92
CA LEU A 243 8.49 -14.84 -15.99
C LEU A 243 8.76 -13.47 -16.61
N LEU A 244 9.00 -13.47 -17.91
CA LEU A 244 9.23 -12.26 -18.69
C LEU A 244 7.89 -11.59 -19.06
N PRO A 245 7.90 -10.28 -19.36
CA PRO A 245 6.68 -9.57 -19.74
C PRO A 245 5.97 -10.14 -20.98
N ASP A 246 6.72 -10.84 -21.85
CA ASP A 246 6.17 -11.50 -23.02
C ASP A 246 5.51 -12.87 -22.73
N GLY A 247 5.48 -13.27 -21.46
CA GLY A 247 4.94 -14.53 -20.97
C GLY A 247 5.89 -15.73 -21.10
N THR A 248 7.10 -15.54 -21.61
CA THR A 248 8.12 -16.60 -21.67
C THR A 248 8.92 -16.68 -20.38
N TRP A 249 9.58 -17.81 -20.14
CA TRP A 249 10.40 -18.03 -18.95
C TRP A 249 11.88 -17.77 -19.28
N LEU A 250 12.56 -16.99 -18.42
CA LEU A 250 13.99 -16.72 -18.55
C LEU A 250 14.81 -17.93 -18.07
N ASP A 251 15.81 -18.39 -18.82
CA ASP A 251 16.66 -19.49 -18.36
C ASP A 251 17.51 -19.06 -17.14
N VAL A 252 17.29 -19.71 -16.01
CA VAL A 252 17.98 -19.51 -14.73
C VAL A 252 18.63 -20.79 -14.21
N SER A 253 18.82 -21.79 -15.07
CA SER A 253 19.38 -23.10 -14.72
C SER A 253 20.77 -23.04 -14.08
N LYS A 254 21.53 -21.97 -14.35
CA LYS A 254 22.86 -21.71 -13.78
C LYS A 254 22.86 -20.64 -12.69
N SER A 255 21.68 -20.19 -12.25
CA SER A 255 21.59 -19.10 -11.30
C SER A 255 22.21 -19.44 -9.97
N ARG A 256 22.99 -18.50 -9.44
CA ARG A 256 23.54 -18.51 -8.08
C ARG A 256 22.73 -17.65 -7.12
N THR A 257 21.66 -17.03 -7.61
CA THR A 257 20.83 -16.05 -6.87
C THR A 257 19.34 -16.41 -6.92
N SER A 258 19.00 -17.68 -7.08
CA SER A 258 17.60 -18.14 -7.21
C SER A 258 16.80 -17.42 -8.31
N GLY A 259 17.46 -17.06 -9.42
CA GLY A 259 16.91 -16.32 -10.54
C GLY A 259 16.90 -14.78 -10.39
N LEU A 260 17.23 -14.24 -9.21
CA LEU A 260 17.10 -12.81 -8.93
C LEU A 260 18.08 -11.93 -9.72
N GLN A 261 19.37 -12.30 -9.81
CA GLN A 261 20.34 -11.53 -10.59
C GLN A 261 19.99 -11.56 -12.07
N GLU A 262 19.54 -12.71 -12.60
CA GLU A 262 19.10 -12.82 -13.98
C GLU A 262 17.87 -11.95 -14.25
N ALA A 263 16.90 -11.94 -13.34
CA ALA A 263 15.72 -11.09 -13.44
C ALA A 263 16.09 -9.60 -13.37
N VAL A 264 17.00 -9.21 -12.48
CA VAL A 264 17.55 -7.84 -12.39
C VAL A 264 18.23 -7.44 -13.70
N ASN A 265 19.11 -8.29 -14.24
CA ASN A 265 19.82 -8.04 -15.49
C ASN A 265 18.85 -7.91 -16.66
N TYR A 266 17.78 -8.69 -16.69
CA TYR A 266 16.76 -8.59 -17.73
C TYR A 266 15.90 -7.33 -17.57
N ALA A 267 15.47 -7.04 -16.34
CA ALA A 267 14.57 -5.92 -16.06
C ALA A 267 15.23 -4.56 -16.28
N PHE A 268 16.44 -4.40 -15.74
CA PHE A 268 17.16 -3.13 -15.69
C PHE A 268 18.37 -3.07 -16.63
N GLY A 269 18.69 -4.16 -17.32
CA GLY A 269 19.81 -4.21 -18.25
C GLY A 269 21.17 -4.21 -17.55
N ASP A 270 22.19 -3.77 -18.28
CA ASP A 270 23.56 -3.60 -17.78
C ASP A 270 23.82 -2.17 -17.26
N GLY A 271 22.77 -1.35 -17.19
CA GLY A 271 22.84 0.06 -16.82
C GLY A 271 23.27 0.98 -17.95
N THR A 272 23.36 0.50 -19.19
CA THR A 272 23.55 1.35 -20.37
C THR A 272 22.22 1.90 -20.90
N ARG A 273 22.27 3.04 -21.60
CA ARG A 273 21.10 3.66 -22.22
C ARG A 273 20.43 2.69 -23.18
N GLY A 274 19.14 2.42 -22.96
CA GLY A 274 18.36 1.51 -23.81
C GLY A 274 18.49 0.03 -23.42
N SER A 275 19.21 -0.28 -22.34
CA SER A 275 19.17 -1.59 -21.68
C SER A 275 18.15 -1.55 -20.53
N GLY A 276 17.38 -2.62 -20.37
CA GLY A 276 16.33 -2.71 -19.34
C GLY A 276 15.15 -1.77 -19.58
N HIS A 277 13.94 -2.33 -19.63
CA HIS A 277 12.72 -1.54 -19.86
C HIS A 277 11.59 -1.92 -18.91
N TYR A 278 11.92 -2.65 -17.85
CA TYR A 278 10.92 -3.36 -17.08
C TYR A 278 11.06 -3.07 -15.59
N ASP A 279 9.92 -2.95 -14.93
CA ASP A 279 9.88 -3.01 -13.48
C ASP A 279 10.13 -4.45 -13.02
N LEU A 280 10.54 -4.63 -11.77
CA LEU A 280 10.79 -5.94 -11.19
C LEU A 280 9.85 -6.19 -10.01
N HIS A 281 9.21 -7.35 -10.01
CA HIS A 281 8.41 -7.84 -8.89
C HIS A 281 8.89 -9.24 -8.48
N VAL A 282 9.15 -9.43 -7.19
CA VAL A 282 9.49 -10.74 -6.62
C VAL A 282 8.35 -11.18 -5.72
N VAL A 283 7.81 -12.35 -6.02
CA VAL A 283 6.67 -12.92 -5.33
C VAL A 283 7.12 -13.45 -3.97
N GLY A 284 6.50 -12.93 -2.90
CA GLY A 284 6.64 -13.40 -1.53
C GLY A 284 5.35 -14.06 -1.02
N GLY A 285 5.01 -13.78 0.24
CA GLY A 285 3.92 -14.42 0.99
C GLY A 285 2.53 -14.36 0.33
N GLU A 286 2.31 -13.43 -0.60
CA GLU A 286 1.13 -13.35 -1.46
C GLU A 286 0.90 -14.61 -2.31
N ALA A 287 1.94 -15.42 -2.57
CA ALA A 287 1.79 -16.70 -3.28
C ALA A 287 0.96 -17.74 -2.50
N ARG A 288 0.79 -17.56 -1.18
CA ARG A 288 0.12 -18.54 -0.30
C ARG A 288 -1.40 -18.66 -0.53
N GLY A 289 -2.03 -17.68 -1.18
CA GLY A 289 -3.50 -17.63 -1.35
C GLY A 289 -4.04 -18.39 -2.57
N ASP A 290 -3.46 -18.16 -3.75
CA ASP A 290 -4.07 -18.60 -5.03
C ASP A 290 -3.21 -19.59 -5.85
N PHE A 291 -1.90 -19.68 -5.59
CA PHE A 291 -0.98 -20.60 -6.28
C PHE A 291 -0.68 -21.87 -5.48
N ALA A 292 -1.30 -22.04 -4.31
CA ALA A 292 -1.21 -23.20 -3.45
C ALA A 292 -1.94 -24.44 -4.01
N THR A 293 -1.76 -24.72 -5.30
CA THR A 293 -1.80 -26.10 -5.79
C THR A 293 -0.71 -26.89 -5.04
N SER A 294 -0.95 -28.17 -4.80
CA SER A 294 -0.19 -29.04 -3.89
C SER A 294 1.34 -29.08 -4.08
N SER A 295 1.87 -28.52 -5.17
CA SER A 295 3.31 -28.41 -5.49
C SER A 295 4.04 -27.19 -4.91
N PHE A 296 3.34 -26.17 -4.39
CA PHE A 296 3.96 -24.98 -3.78
C PHE A 296 3.89 -24.96 -2.24
N LYS A 297 3.41 -26.04 -1.63
CA LYS A 297 3.40 -26.16 -0.16
C LYS A 297 4.82 -26.38 0.33
N GLN A 298 5.54 -25.29 0.59
CA GLN A 298 6.54 -25.35 1.65
C GLN A 298 5.76 -25.52 2.95
N GLU A 299 5.70 -26.75 3.46
CA GLU A 299 5.06 -27.06 4.73
C GLU A 299 5.67 -26.18 5.84
N GLY A 300 4.92 -25.16 6.27
CA GLY A 300 5.25 -24.33 7.44
C GLY A 300 6.40 -23.32 7.29
N GLY A 301 7.15 -23.29 6.18
CA GLY A 301 8.29 -22.39 5.97
C GLY A 301 7.94 -21.05 5.32
N GLY A 302 8.65 -19.97 5.69
CA GLY A 302 8.63 -18.70 4.94
C GLY A 302 9.24 -18.86 3.55
N ILE A 303 8.85 -18.02 2.57
CA ILE A 303 9.45 -18.05 1.23
C ILE A 303 10.88 -17.53 1.32
N VAL A 304 11.85 -18.34 0.89
CA VAL A 304 13.27 -18.00 0.92
C VAL A 304 13.84 -17.98 -0.50
N TYR A 305 14.60 -16.94 -0.82
CA TYR A 305 15.48 -16.88 -1.97
C TYR A 305 16.91 -16.96 -1.51
N ASP A 306 17.64 -17.99 -1.93
CA ASP A 306 19.05 -18.18 -1.58
C ASP A 306 19.95 -17.49 -2.61
N LEU A 307 20.86 -16.65 -2.11
CA LEU A 307 21.83 -15.89 -2.89
C LEU A 307 23.24 -16.29 -2.48
N GLN A 308 23.96 -16.97 -3.36
CA GLN A 308 25.34 -17.44 -3.12
C GLN A 308 26.41 -16.41 -3.51
N GLU A 309 25.99 -15.23 -3.97
CA GLU A 309 26.81 -14.11 -4.37
C GLU A 309 26.03 -12.79 -4.16
N THR A 310 26.72 -11.66 -4.30
CA THR A 310 26.11 -10.34 -4.18
C THR A 310 25.02 -10.13 -5.23
N LEU A 311 23.82 -9.73 -4.81
CA LEU A 311 22.81 -9.18 -5.73
C LEU A 311 23.19 -7.75 -6.09
N VAL A 312 23.52 -7.53 -7.35
CA VAL A 312 23.92 -6.22 -7.86
C VAL A 312 22.75 -5.60 -8.60
N ILE A 313 22.27 -4.46 -8.09
CA ILE A 313 21.35 -3.58 -8.80
C ILE A 313 22.21 -2.62 -9.63
N PRO A 314 22.16 -2.70 -10.98
CA PRO A 314 22.98 -1.87 -11.86
C PRO A 314 22.55 -0.40 -11.79
N PRO A 315 23.14 0.50 -12.58
CA PRO A 315 22.59 1.83 -12.77
C PRO A 315 21.14 1.77 -13.27
N VAL A 316 20.20 2.35 -12.52
CA VAL A 316 18.77 2.30 -12.85
C VAL A 316 18.15 3.69 -12.77
N GLN A 317 17.27 4.02 -13.71
CA GLN A 317 16.55 5.30 -13.71
C GLN A 317 15.07 5.13 -14.05
N GLY A 318 14.18 5.65 -13.20
CA GLY A 318 12.74 5.71 -13.47
C GLY A 318 11.99 4.38 -13.35
N HIS A 319 12.50 3.43 -12.57
CA HIS A 319 11.93 2.08 -12.43
C HIS A 319 11.54 1.75 -10.98
N SER A 320 10.70 0.73 -10.84
CA SER A 320 10.28 0.16 -9.56
C SER A 320 10.81 -1.26 -9.35
N PHE A 321 11.23 -1.55 -8.13
CA PHE A 321 11.57 -2.89 -7.65
C PHE A 321 10.76 -3.20 -6.40
N SER A 322 9.81 -4.12 -6.51
CA SER A 322 8.99 -4.58 -5.39
C SER A 322 9.27 -6.03 -5.02
N MET A 323 9.15 -6.33 -3.72
CA MET A 323 9.17 -7.69 -3.20
C MET A 323 8.01 -7.90 -2.24
N GLY A 324 7.37 -9.05 -2.32
CA GLY A 324 6.46 -9.53 -1.30
C GLY A 324 7.17 -9.99 -0.03
N ALA A 325 6.41 -10.56 0.90
CA ALA A 325 6.97 -11.06 2.16
C ALA A 325 7.85 -12.31 1.94
N CYS A 326 9.17 -12.17 2.00
CA CYS A 326 10.13 -13.25 1.78
C CYS A 326 11.44 -13.01 2.55
N THR A 327 12.30 -14.02 2.62
CA THR A 327 13.66 -13.90 3.14
C THR A 327 14.65 -13.98 1.98
N LEU A 328 15.51 -12.97 1.84
CA LEU A 328 16.71 -13.04 1.01
C LEU A 328 17.85 -13.57 1.87
N ASN A 329 18.21 -14.83 1.66
CA ASN A 329 19.23 -15.54 2.43
C ASN A 329 20.57 -15.46 1.69
N CYS A 330 21.41 -14.50 2.09
CA CYS A 330 22.57 -14.06 1.33
C CYS A 330 23.88 -14.62 1.90
N HIS A 331 24.66 -15.29 1.06
CA HIS A 331 25.94 -15.93 1.36
C HIS A 331 27.08 -15.43 0.46
N PRO A 332 27.26 -14.11 0.26
CA PRO A 332 28.31 -13.63 -0.62
C PRO A 332 29.69 -13.98 -0.03
N THR A 333 30.54 -14.61 -0.84
CA THR A 333 31.90 -14.99 -0.42
C THR A 333 32.76 -13.75 -0.13
N SER A 334 32.51 -12.66 -0.85
CA SER A 334 33.18 -11.37 -0.71
C SER A 334 32.24 -10.25 -1.10
N GLY A 335 32.35 -9.09 -0.45
CA GLY A 335 31.49 -7.94 -0.74
C GLY A 335 30.15 -7.96 0.00
N PRO A 336 29.24 -7.03 -0.33
CA PRO A 336 27.97 -6.91 0.35
C PRO A 336 26.97 -8.01 -0.07
N ALA A 337 25.89 -8.22 0.68
CA ALA A 337 24.78 -9.07 0.22
C ALA A 337 24.05 -8.44 -0.96
N ILE A 338 23.75 -7.13 -0.86
CA ILE A 338 23.09 -6.39 -1.93
C ILE A 338 23.84 -5.09 -2.17
N LEU A 339 24.13 -4.82 -3.44
CA LEU A 339 24.81 -3.62 -3.90
C LEU A 339 23.87 -2.80 -4.79
N PHE A 340 23.55 -1.58 -4.37
CA PHE A 340 22.93 -0.58 -5.23
C PHE A 340 24.02 0.29 -5.84
N ASP A 341 24.18 0.24 -7.17
CA ASP A 341 24.94 1.25 -7.93
C ASP A 341 24.12 2.54 -8.04
N SER A 342 24.36 3.38 -9.05
CA SER A 342 23.65 4.65 -9.26
C SER A 342 22.15 4.49 -9.50
N THR A 343 21.32 5.23 -8.78
CA THR A 343 19.87 5.25 -8.97
C THR A 343 19.33 6.65 -9.22
N MET A 344 18.30 6.80 -10.05
CA MET A 344 17.56 8.07 -10.17
C MET A 344 16.06 7.83 -10.32
N MET A 345 15.23 8.48 -9.51
CA MET A 345 13.78 8.29 -9.55
C MET A 345 13.37 6.81 -9.41
N VAL A 346 14.11 6.05 -8.60
CA VAL A 346 13.85 4.61 -8.39
C VAL A 346 13.03 4.42 -7.13
N ARG A 347 12.07 3.51 -7.18
CA ARG A 347 11.32 3.06 -6.00
C ARG A 347 11.64 1.60 -5.69
N VAL A 348 12.20 1.36 -4.52
CA VAL A 348 12.42 0.04 -3.94
C VAL A 348 11.43 -0.17 -2.80
N ASP A 349 10.53 -1.14 -2.93
CA ASP A 349 9.45 -1.42 -1.96
C ASP A 349 9.48 -2.90 -1.56
N TRP A 350 10.23 -3.21 -0.50
CA TRP A 350 10.46 -4.55 0.04
C TRP A 350 9.82 -4.68 1.42
N ARG A 351 8.55 -4.29 1.52
CA ARG A 351 7.77 -4.42 2.75
C ARG A 351 7.49 -5.89 3.04
N GLY A 352 7.79 -6.30 4.27
CA GLY A 352 7.69 -7.68 4.71
C GLY A 352 8.86 -8.57 4.25
N THR A 353 9.85 -8.01 3.53
CA THR A 353 11.07 -8.73 3.16
C THR A 353 12.12 -8.63 4.28
N GLN A 354 12.79 -9.75 4.55
CA GLN A 354 13.95 -9.83 5.43
C GLN A 354 15.22 -10.13 4.62
N VAL A 355 16.23 -9.27 4.72
CA VAL A 355 17.57 -9.54 4.18
C VAL A 355 18.42 -10.14 5.28
N VAL A 356 18.91 -11.37 5.09
CA VAL A 356 19.78 -12.08 6.04
C VAL A 356 21.15 -12.25 5.41
N ASN A 357 22.16 -11.52 5.89
CA ASN A 357 23.51 -11.59 5.36
C ASN A 357 24.41 -12.51 6.21
N HIS A 358 24.90 -13.58 5.59
CA HIS A 358 25.92 -14.49 6.11
C HIS A 358 27.34 -14.17 5.63
N GLY A 359 27.47 -13.22 4.71
CA GLY A 359 28.76 -12.77 4.20
C GLY A 359 29.50 -11.82 5.13
N ARG A 360 30.77 -11.54 4.77
CA ARG A 360 31.68 -10.67 5.52
C ARG A 360 31.60 -9.18 5.19
N GLY A 361 30.87 -8.79 4.15
CA GLY A 361 30.63 -7.38 3.84
C GLY A 361 29.33 -6.87 4.47
N SER A 362 28.95 -5.66 4.12
CA SER A 362 27.66 -5.06 4.52
C SER A 362 26.48 -5.85 3.99
N ALA A 363 25.37 -5.87 4.73
CA ALA A 363 24.14 -6.46 4.21
C ALA A 363 23.62 -5.64 3.02
N LEU A 364 23.52 -4.32 3.18
CA LEU A 364 23.19 -3.40 2.09
C LEU A 364 24.32 -2.39 1.89
N LYS A 365 24.73 -2.20 0.64
CA LYS A 365 25.69 -1.17 0.26
C LYS A 365 25.12 -0.30 -0.85
N PHE A 366 25.02 1.00 -0.59
CA PHE A 366 24.72 2.02 -1.59
C PHE A 366 26.03 2.64 -2.04
N PHE A 367 26.43 2.33 -3.28
CA PHE A 367 27.73 2.73 -3.82
C PHE A 367 27.60 3.16 -5.29
N PRO A 368 27.09 4.38 -5.53
CA PRO A 368 26.99 4.93 -6.87
C PRO A 368 28.38 5.06 -7.47
N ARG A 369 28.67 4.26 -8.50
CA ARG A 369 30.02 4.14 -9.11
C ARG A 369 30.00 4.21 -10.63
N SER A 370 28.83 4.04 -11.23
CA SER A 370 28.64 4.04 -12.69
C SER A 370 27.68 5.15 -13.11
N ASN A 371 27.73 5.59 -14.37
CA ASN A 371 26.82 6.63 -14.86
C ASN A 371 25.38 6.10 -14.97
N LEU A 372 24.39 6.98 -14.76
CA LEU A 372 22.98 6.63 -14.96
C LEU A 372 22.65 6.38 -16.45
N PRO A 373 21.66 5.52 -16.76
CA PRO A 373 21.35 5.15 -18.14
C PRO A 373 20.89 6.32 -19.02
N LEU A 374 20.08 7.26 -18.51
CA LEU A 374 19.60 8.40 -19.29
C LEU A 374 20.46 9.66 -19.06
N ASP A 375 21.04 9.79 -17.86
CA ASP A 375 21.92 10.89 -17.46
C ASP A 375 23.38 10.43 -17.35
N SER A 376 24.00 10.15 -18.49
CA SER A 376 25.33 9.52 -18.60
C SER A 376 26.50 10.35 -18.05
N TRP A 377 26.24 11.51 -17.47
CA TRP A 377 27.19 12.42 -16.83
C TRP A 377 27.04 12.44 -15.30
N MET A 378 26.08 11.69 -14.75
CA MET A 378 25.78 11.62 -13.33
C MET A 378 26.12 10.25 -12.74
N ILE A 379 26.90 10.26 -11.65
CA ILE A 379 27.16 9.10 -10.79
C ILE A 379 26.55 9.40 -9.43
N THR A 380 25.32 8.94 -9.20
CA THR A 380 24.58 9.29 -7.99
C THR A 380 23.45 8.31 -7.68
N ASN A 381 23.05 8.26 -6.41
CA ASN A 381 21.71 7.86 -6.00
C ASN A 381 20.92 9.13 -5.72
N VAL A 382 19.87 9.41 -6.48
CA VAL A 382 19.11 10.66 -6.37
C VAL A 382 17.62 10.45 -6.54
N ASP A 383 16.81 11.24 -5.84
CA ASP A 383 15.35 11.28 -5.95
C ASP A 383 14.72 9.88 -5.83
N SER A 384 15.34 8.99 -5.04
CA SER A 384 14.98 7.58 -4.94
C SER A 384 14.44 7.26 -3.55
N SER A 385 13.53 6.29 -3.48
CA SER A 385 12.92 5.84 -2.22
C SER A 385 13.17 4.35 -2.02
N PHE A 386 13.65 4.00 -0.83
CA PHE A 386 13.97 2.65 -0.41
C PHE A 386 13.19 2.32 0.85
N TYR A 387 12.30 1.33 0.77
CA TYR A 387 11.64 0.73 1.93
C TYR A 387 12.10 -0.72 2.01
N ILE A 388 12.81 -1.08 3.08
CA ILE A 388 13.30 -2.44 3.31
C ILE A 388 13.00 -2.80 4.77
N THR A 389 12.12 -3.77 5.01
CA THR A 389 11.61 -4.05 6.36
C THR A 389 12.72 -4.45 7.34
N THR A 390 13.35 -5.61 7.17
CA THR A 390 14.35 -6.09 8.12
C THR A 390 15.67 -6.39 7.42
N VAL A 391 16.77 -5.90 7.99
CA VAL A 391 18.13 -6.20 7.54
C VAL A 391 18.90 -6.80 8.71
N PHE A 392 19.22 -8.08 8.59
CA PHE A 392 19.92 -8.86 9.61
C PHE A 392 21.30 -9.26 9.10
N GLN A 393 22.33 -9.03 9.90
CA GLN A 393 23.69 -9.47 9.67
C GLN A 393 24.00 -10.62 10.62
N THR A 394 24.38 -11.77 10.09
CA THR A 394 24.82 -12.91 10.91
C THR A 394 26.32 -12.76 11.20
N GLY A 395 26.73 -13.27 12.37
CA GLY A 395 28.01 -13.03 13.01
C GLY A 395 29.28 -13.36 12.25
N ASN A 396 29.72 -12.48 11.33
CA ASN A 396 31.12 -12.34 10.91
C ASN A 396 31.36 -11.16 9.95
N SER A 397 30.76 -9.98 10.17
CA SER A 397 30.79 -8.88 9.18
C SER A 397 32.14 -8.20 8.96
N GLY A 398 33.25 -8.71 9.51
CA GLY A 398 34.59 -8.17 9.24
C GLY A 398 34.72 -6.66 9.49
N ASN A 399 33.99 -6.13 10.47
CA ASN A 399 33.85 -4.70 10.82
C ASN A 399 33.07 -3.82 9.82
N ALA A 400 32.49 -4.41 8.77
CA ALA A 400 31.61 -3.72 7.85
C ALA A 400 30.31 -3.31 8.58
N PRO A 401 29.77 -2.11 8.30
CA PRO A 401 28.46 -1.71 8.80
C PRO A 401 27.36 -2.60 8.16
N VAL A 402 26.25 -2.81 8.85
CA VAL A 402 25.10 -3.54 8.26
C VAL A 402 24.58 -2.80 7.03
N ILE A 403 24.43 -1.47 7.14
CA ILE A 403 24.11 -0.56 6.04
C ILE A 403 25.29 0.36 5.77
N ASP A 404 25.83 0.32 4.54
CA ASP A 404 26.93 1.18 4.08
C ASP A 404 26.48 2.16 3.00
N PHE A 405 26.56 3.46 3.29
CA PHE A 405 26.45 4.52 2.30
C PHE A 405 27.85 4.94 1.87
N ASP A 406 28.40 4.27 0.86
CA ASP A 406 29.75 4.55 0.34
C ASP A 406 29.69 5.63 -0.74
N ILE A 407 30.19 6.82 -0.40
CA ILE A 407 30.16 8.00 -1.27
C ILE A 407 31.51 8.30 -1.93
N SER A 408 32.40 7.31 -2.00
CA SER A 408 33.75 7.50 -2.56
C SER A 408 33.80 7.76 -4.05
N LYS A 409 32.75 7.37 -4.81
CA LYS A 409 32.67 7.52 -6.27
C LYS A 409 31.54 8.46 -6.71
N GLY A 410 30.36 8.32 -6.12
CA GLY A 410 29.16 9.07 -6.47
C GLY A 410 28.54 9.78 -5.28
N ALA A 411 27.53 10.62 -5.55
CA ALA A 411 26.74 11.26 -4.50
C ALA A 411 25.51 10.41 -4.12
N ILE A 412 24.97 10.60 -2.93
CA ILE A 412 23.67 10.09 -2.51
C ILE A 412 22.88 11.29 -2.00
N THR A 413 21.87 11.72 -2.75
CA THR A 413 21.17 12.98 -2.47
C THR A 413 19.67 12.90 -2.65
N ASN A 414 18.89 13.61 -1.82
CA ASN A 414 17.43 13.65 -1.94
C ASN A 414 16.78 12.25 -1.97
N CYS A 415 17.37 11.30 -1.26
CA CYS A 415 16.86 9.94 -1.15
C CYS A 415 16.13 9.75 0.18
N ARG A 416 15.14 8.84 0.18
CA ARG A 416 14.43 8.39 1.38
C ARG A 416 14.75 6.92 1.64
N PHE A 417 15.21 6.61 2.85
CA PHE A 417 15.51 5.26 3.31
C PHE A 417 14.66 4.96 4.53
N ILE A 418 13.91 3.87 4.49
CA ILE A 418 13.06 3.41 5.59
C ILE A 418 13.39 1.95 5.88
N PHE A 419 13.70 1.70 7.14
CA PHE A 419 13.93 0.38 7.68
C PHE A 419 13.03 0.16 8.89
N ASP A 420 12.49 -1.05 9.04
CA ASP A 420 11.80 -1.40 10.27
C ASP A 420 12.81 -1.86 11.32
N GLU A 421 13.75 -2.73 10.93
CA GLU A 421 14.80 -3.22 11.81
C GLU A 421 16.14 -3.40 11.08
N ILE A 422 17.22 -2.99 11.72
CA ILE A 422 18.61 -3.26 11.35
C ILE A 422 19.24 -3.98 12.55
N ASN A 423 19.73 -5.20 12.35
CA ASN A 423 20.22 -6.01 13.45
C ASN A 423 21.57 -6.65 13.09
N ASN A 424 22.57 -6.43 13.94
CA ASN A 424 23.94 -6.93 13.71
C ASN A 424 24.18 -8.38 14.19
N GLY A 425 23.13 -9.06 14.64
CA GLY A 425 23.21 -10.37 15.26
C GLY A 425 23.88 -10.34 16.64
N ASP A 426 23.80 -11.45 17.37
CA ASP A 426 24.35 -11.55 18.74
C ASP A 426 25.89 -11.54 18.78
N ASP A 427 26.53 -11.81 17.64
CA ASP A 427 27.98 -11.89 17.48
C ASP A 427 28.62 -10.55 17.06
N ALA A 428 27.93 -9.44 17.32
CA ALA A 428 28.49 -8.14 17.06
C ALA A 428 29.82 -7.96 17.83
N THR A 429 30.82 -7.42 17.15
CA THR A 429 32.15 -7.15 17.73
C THR A 429 32.20 -5.72 18.26
N SER A 430 33.21 -5.37 19.05
CA SER A 430 33.43 -3.99 19.52
C SER A 430 33.60 -2.97 18.39
N ASP A 431 33.88 -3.40 17.15
CA ASP A 431 34.02 -2.54 15.97
C ASP A 431 32.78 -2.54 15.05
N SER A 432 31.77 -3.37 15.34
CA SER A 432 30.57 -3.52 14.51
C SER A 432 29.71 -2.25 14.51
N LYS A 433 29.17 -1.88 13.35
CA LYS A 433 28.37 -0.65 13.15
C LYS A 433 26.99 -1.01 12.59
N GLY A 434 25.94 -0.34 13.04
CA GLY A 434 24.60 -0.50 12.46
C GLY A 434 24.54 0.15 11.07
N ILE A 435 24.64 1.48 11.04
CA ILE A 435 24.62 2.29 9.82
C ILE A 435 25.94 3.06 9.73
N ALA A 436 26.53 3.15 8.53
CA ALA A 436 27.61 4.08 8.26
C ALA A 436 27.43 4.88 6.97
N VAL A 437 27.93 6.12 6.98
CA VAL A 437 28.25 6.88 5.77
C VAL A 437 29.76 6.93 5.67
N SER A 438 30.32 6.30 4.64
CA SER A 438 31.73 5.97 4.53
C SER A 438 32.42 6.64 3.35
N ASN A 439 33.75 6.72 3.44
CA ASN A 439 34.67 7.17 2.39
C ASN A 439 34.31 8.51 1.69
N PRO A 440 33.99 9.60 2.41
CA PRO A 440 33.70 10.86 1.75
C PRO A 440 34.96 11.35 1.01
N PRO A 441 34.93 11.74 -0.28
CA PRO A 441 36.13 12.23 -0.96
C PRO A 441 36.56 13.60 -0.41
N GLU A 442 37.86 13.92 -0.44
CA GLU A 442 38.39 15.18 0.13
C GLU A 442 37.91 16.45 -0.62
N ALA A 443 37.56 16.37 -1.92
CA ALA A 443 37.48 17.54 -2.79
C ALA A 443 36.07 18.04 -3.21
N ASN A 444 34.98 17.30 -2.99
CA ASN A 444 33.66 17.68 -3.50
C ASN A 444 32.62 17.89 -2.41
N ARG A 445 32.09 19.12 -2.32
CA ARG A 445 30.94 19.48 -1.45
C ARG A 445 29.69 18.69 -1.89
N PHE A 446 28.89 18.24 -0.91
CA PHE A 446 27.56 17.61 -1.08
C PHE A 446 27.52 16.22 -1.72
N ARG A 447 28.24 15.26 -1.14
CA ARG A 447 28.21 13.86 -1.59
C ARG A 447 27.19 13.00 -0.82
N PHE A 448 26.80 13.37 0.40
CA PHE A 448 25.67 12.76 1.10
C PHE A 448 24.77 13.87 1.69
N HIS A 449 23.68 14.20 1.00
CA HIS A 449 22.95 15.45 1.25
C HIS A 449 21.44 15.38 1.03
N SER A 450 20.67 16.06 1.89
CA SER A 450 19.20 16.12 1.77
C SER A 450 18.53 14.74 1.80
N ASN A 451 19.16 13.76 2.45
CA ASN A 451 18.58 12.44 2.60
C ASN A 451 17.73 12.36 3.86
N LYS A 452 16.71 11.50 3.84
CA LYS A 452 15.98 11.08 5.03
C LYS A 452 16.22 9.61 5.30
N VAL A 453 16.74 9.27 6.48
CA VAL A 453 16.96 7.89 6.93
C VAL A 453 16.12 7.65 8.19
N THR A 454 15.18 6.71 8.10
CA THR A 454 14.31 6.30 9.20
C THR A 454 14.56 4.84 9.53
N CYS A 455 14.78 4.53 10.80
CA CYS A 455 14.86 3.16 11.29
C CYS A 455 14.22 3.03 12.66
N PHE A 456 13.23 2.14 12.80
CA PHE A 456 12.53 1.94 14.07
C PHE A 456 13.34 1.15 15.10
N HIS A 457 14.33 0.38 14.68
CA HIS A 457 15.20 -0.41 15.54
C HIS A 457 16.56 -0.66 14.89
N VAL A 458 17.63 -0.07 15.43
CA VAL A 458 19.02 -0.42 15.10
C VAL A 458 19.60 -1.15 16.30
N HIS A 459 19.67 -2.47 16.19
CA HIS A 459 19.96 -3.40 17.28
C HIS A 459 21.35 -4.01 17.19
N ASN A 460 21.86 -4.42 18.35
CA ASN A 460 23.08 -5.21 18.49
C ASN A 460 24.30 -4.57 17.81
N TRP A 461 24.39 -3.25 17.76
CA TRP A 461 25.61 -2.60 17.27
C TRP A 461 26.72 -2.64 18.33
N GLY A 462 27.95 -2.64 17.85
CA GLY A 462 29.15 -2.69 18.67
C GLY A 462 29.69 -1.31 18.95
N ARG A 463 30.52 -0.77 18.05
CA ARG A 463 31.15 0.54 18.21
C ARG A 463 30.15 1.68 18.14
N TYR A 464 29.31 1.66 17.09
CA TYR A 464 28.40 2.75 16.75
C TYR A 464 27.06 2.25 16.20
N GLY A 465 25.95 2.82 16.67
CA GLY A 465 24.64 2.63 16.05
C GLY A 465 24.58 3.32 14.70
N LEU A 466 24.94 4.61 14.68
CA LEU A 466 25.18 5.41 13.49
C LEU A 466 26.61 5.97 13.50
N ALA A 467 27.34 5.77 12.42
CA ALA A 467 28.68 6.31 12.24
C ALA A 467 28.78 7.12 10.94
N ILE A 468 28.99 8.43 11.06
CA ILE A 468 29.22 9.32 9.92
C ILE A 468 30.67 9.80 9.99
N TYR A 469 31.56 9.19 9.21
CA TYR A 469 33.01 9.36 9.39
C TYR A 469 33.83 8.93 8.17
N ASP A 470 35.10 9.31 8.19
CA ASP A 470 36.11 8.81 7.26
C ASP A 470 37.18 7.99 7.98
N GLU A 471 37.20 6.67 7.76
CA GLU A 471 38.25 5.79 8.30
C GLU A 471 39.66 6.17 7.82
N ALA A 472 39.79 6.77 6.64
CA ALA A 472 41.08 6.89 5.96
C ALA A 472 41.82 8.21 6.22
N SER A 473 41.12 9.35 6.45
CA SER A 473 41.79 10.66 6.44
C SER A 473 41.84 11.40 7.78
N GLY A 474 40.99 11.07 8.75
CA GLY A 474 40.92 11.79 10.03
C GLY A 474 40.73 13.31 9.89
N LYS A 475 40.23 13.79 8.74
CA LYS A 475 40.09 15.20 8.38
C LYS A 475 38.62 15.62 8.24
N PRO A 476 38.30 16.89 8.55
CA PRO A 476 36.97 17.50 8.35
C PRO A 476 36.38 17.23 6.96
N LYS A 477 35.12 16.80 6.87
CA LYS A 477 34.41 16.77 5.57
C LYS A 477 33.05 17.46 5.63
N ASN A 478 33.01 18.67 5.06
CA ASN A 478 31.79 19.46 4.81
C ASN A 478 30.87 18.85 3.73
N ASN A 479 31.04 17.57 3.42
CA ASN A 479 30.44 16.93 2.25
C ASN A 479 29.21 16.09 2.61
N ILE A 480 28.93 15.97 3.92
CA ILE A 480 27.75 15.31 4.49
C ILE A 480 26.96 16.39 5.23
N SER A 481 25.76 16.71 4.74
CA SER A 481 24.96 17.79 5.34
C SER A 481 23.48 17.80 4.97
N ASN A 482 22.67 18.46 5.79
CA ASN A 482 21.22 18.63 5.60
C ASN A 482 20.47 17.31 5.50
N ASN A 483 20.94 16.27 6.19
CA ASN A 483 20.25 15.00 6.28
C ASN A 483 19.32 14.98 7.49
N HIS A 484 18.27 14.17 7.41
CA HIS A 484 17.34 13.92 8.49
C HIS A 484 17.43 12.45 8.91
N TRP A 485 17.86 12.23 10.15
CA TRP A 485 18.00 10.93 10.77
C TRP A 485 16.90 10.72 11.82
N ASP A 486 16.02 9.75 11.61
CA ASP A 486 14.97 9.33 12.55
C ASP A 486 15.29 7.90 13.02
N LEU A 487 16.06 7.74 14.09
CA LEU A 487 16.61 6.44 14.50
C LEU A 487 16.25 6.06 15.94
N ARG A 488 15.98 4.78 16.16
CA ARG A 488 16.01 4.17 17.50
C ARG A 488 17.18 3.20 17.59
N LEU A 489 18.05 3.40 18.57
CA LEU A 489 19.31 2.67 18.69
C LEU A 489 19.31 1.86 19.99
N GLN A 490 19.63 0.58 19.88
CA GLN A 490 19.79 -0.33 21.02
C GLN A 490 21.07 -1.13 20.83
N SER A 491 22.01 -1.01 21.78
CA SER A 491 23.24 -1.79 21.74
C SER A 491 22.94 -3.19 22.21
N GLY A 492 23.77 -4.15 21.80
CA GLY A 492 23.64 -5.51 22.32
C GLY A 492 23.88 -5.53 23.84
N HIS A 493 23.20 -6.43 24.54
CA HIS A 493 23.20 -6.52 26.01
C HIS A 493 24.58 -6.73 26.65
N ASN A 494 25.63 -7.04 25.86
CA ASN A 494 26.96 -7.40 26.35
C ASN A 494 28.12 -6.59 25.73
N ILE A 495 27.83 -5.56 24.92
CA ILE A 495 28.87 -4.77 24.25
C ILE A 495 28.76 -3.33 24.73
N ILE A 496 29.84 -2.84 25.33
CA ILE A 496 29.97 -1.41 25.63
C ILE A 496 30.36 -0.73 24.31
N GLY A 497 29.39 -0.09 23.68
CA GLY A 497 29.65 0.66 22.47
C GLY A 497 30.35 1.99 22.75
N SER A 498 31.12 2.49 21.78
CA SER A 498 31.80 3.78 21.96
C SER A 498 30.81 4.94 21.91
N ALA A 499 29.89 4.95 20.95
CA ALA A 499 28.80 5.93 20.94
C ALA A 499 27.54 5.45 20.22
N ALA A 500 26.35 5.87 20.65
CA ALA A 500 25.14 5.58 19.86
C ALA A 500 25.20 6.30 18.49
N VAL A 501 25.58 7.57 18.50
CA VAL A 501 25.85 8.35 17.28
C VAL A 501 27.27 8.90 17.30
N TYR A 502 28.06 8.60 16.26
CA TYR A 502 29.27 9.33 15.92
C TYR A 502 29.05 10.12 14.63
N THR A 503 29.38 11.42 14.62
CA THR A 503 29.23 12.23 13.41
C THR A 503 30.31 13.27 13.19
N GLU A 504 30.75 13.36 11.94
CA GLU A 504 31.54 14.44 11.34
C GLU A 504 30.70 15.40 10.47
N ALA A 505 29.43 15.11 10.25
CA ALA A 505 28.54 15.90 9.39
C ALA A 505 28.16 17.24 10.00
N GLY A 506 27.67 18.15 9.16
CA GLY A 506 27.11 19.41 9.62
C GLY A 506 25.74 19.72 9.02
N TYR A 507 24.96 20.54 9.71
CA TYR A 507 23.59 20.92 9.31
C TYR A 507 22.58 19.76 9.26
N ASP A 508 22.87 18.64 9.92
CA ASP A 508 21.96 17.49 9.99
C ASP A 508 20.95 17.65 11.14
N ILE A 509 19.78 17.03 10.98
CA ILE A 509 18.77 16.87 12.02
C ILE A 509 18.76 15.41 12.47
N PHE A 510 18.95 15.20 13.76
CA PHE A 510 18.98 13.88 14.38
C PHE A 510 17.84 13.76 15.40
N ASN A 511 16.81 12.97 15.10
CA ASN A 511 15.81 12.50 16.04
C ASN A 511 16.22 11.10 16.50
N ILE A 512 16.84 11.00 17.68
CA ILE A 512 17.48 9.77 18.16
C ILE A 512 16.82 9.32 19.45
N GLY A 513 16.19 8.16 19.42
CA GLY A 513 15.87 7.40 20.63
C GLY A 513 16.96 6.39 20.91
N VAL A 514 17.39 6.27 22.17
CA VAL A 514 18.30 5.21 22.58
C VAL A 514 17.66 4.41 23.70
N GLU A 515 17.66 3.09 23.52
CA GLU A 515 16.96 2.12 24.37
C GLU A 515 17.95 1.05 24.81
N ASP A 516 17.95 0.70 26.10
CA ASP A 516 18.70 -0.42 26.68
C ASP A 516 20.20 -0.51 26.29
N THR A 517 20.85 0.62 26.03
CA THR A 517 22.25 0.64 25.61
C THR A 517 23.25 0.69 26.77
N THR A 518 24.35 -0.04 26.63
CA THR A 518 25.62 0.27 27.28
C THR A 518 26.54 0.93 26.26
N CYS A 519 26.69 2.25 26.33
CA CYS A 519 27.70 2.96 25.52
C CYS A 519 28.41 4.05 26.32
N ASP A 520 29.66 4.35 25.95
CA ASP A 520 30.46 5.39 26.61
C ASP A 520 29.85 6.78 26.40
N TYR A 521 29.29 7.01 25.20
CA TYR A 521 28.69 8.28 24.82
C TYR A 521 27.36 8.11 24.08
N PHE A 522 26.36 8.92 24.42
CA PHE A 522 25.13 8.96 23.64
C PHE A 522 25.38 9.57 22.25
N ILE A 523 26.05 10.73 22.21
CA ILE A 523 26.52 11.38 20.98
C ILE A 523 28.02 11.68 21.13
N SER A 524 28.78 11.36 20.08
CA SER A 524 30.17 11.74 19.90
C SER A 524 30.30 12.62 18.67
N LEU A 525 30.74 13.86 18.87
CA LEU A 525 30.93 14.83 17.80
C LEU A 525 32.40 14.94 17.47
N ALA A 526 32.75 14.76 16.20
CA ALA A 526 34.07 15.14 15.72
C ALA A 526 34.24 16.67 15.75
N GLU A 527 35.49 17.14 15.68
CA GLU A 527 35.84 18.57 15.75
C GLU A 527 35.07 19.45 14.75
N ASN A 528 34.65 18.86 13.63
CA ASN A 528 34.06 19.58 12.50
C ASN A 528 32.55 19.41 12.36
N ALA A 529 31.95 18.60 13.22
CA ALA A 529 30.51 18.47 13.27
C ALA A 529 29.91 19.80 13.75
N ARG A 530 29.14 20.47 12.91
CA ARG A 530 28.66 21.84 13.17
C ARG A 530 27.23 22.04 12.70
N HIS A 531 26.50 22.92 13.37
CA HIS A 531 25.12 23.29 13.03
C HIS A 531 24.14 22.12 13.01
N ASN A 532 24.46 21.02 13.68
CA ASN A 532 23.55 19.90 13.82
C ASN A 532 22.50 20.19 14.90
N LEU A 533 21.27 19.72 14.64
CA LEU A 533 20.18 19.71 15.61
C LEU A 533 19.99 18.28 16.11
N PHE A 534 20.22 18.07 17.41
CA PHE A 534 19.96 16.79 18.06
C PHE A 534 18.69 16.89 18.91
N ASN A 535 17.66 16.15 18.53
CA ASN A 535 16.48 15.87 19.31
C ASN A 535 16.61 14.44 19.86
N ALA A 536 17.07 14.35 21.09
CA ALA A 536 17.57 13.10 21.66
C ALA A 536 16.74 12.69 22.87
N SER A 537 16.20 11.47 22.86
CA SER A 537 15.54 10.85 24.01
C SER A 537 16.30 9.60 24.45
N TYR A 538 16.59 9.52 25.76
CA TYR A 538 17.16 8.32 26.37
C TYR A 538 16.06 7.60 27.17
N VAL A 539 15.85 6.32 26.89
CA VAL A 539 14.99 5.45 27.69
C VAL A 539 15.92 4.64 28.59
N ALA A 540 15.77 4.82 29.91
CA ALA A 540 16.79 4.45 30.89
C ALA A 540 17.13 2.94 30.92
N GLY A 541 18.32 2.59 30.43
CA GLY A 541 19.07 1.39 30.82
C GLY A 541 20.22 1.75 31.76
N ASN A 542 20.65 0.79 32.61
CA ASN A 542 21.74 0.93 33.58
C ASN A 542 23.07 1.31 32.89
N ALA A 543 23.34 2.60 32.71
CA ALA A 543 24.68 3.10 32.38
C ALA A 543 25.18 4.02 33.50
N ALA A 544 26.31 3.64 34.07
CA ALA A 544 27.13 4.51 34.90
C ALA A 544 27.71 5.63 34.01
N GLY A 545 27.20 6.84 34.15
CA GLY A 545 27.84 8.03 33.60
C GLY A 545 26.89 8.93 32.80
N GLU A 546 26.26 9.87 33.48
CA GLU A 546 25.56 11.02 32.89
C GLU A 546 26.46 11.96 32.04
N SER A 547 27.69 11.58 31.67
CA SER A 547 28.56 12.34 30.74
C SER A 547 28.08 12.16 29.30
N SER A 548 26.92 12.75 29.05
CA SER A 548 25.97 12.39 27.98
C SER A 548 26.35 12.88 26.58
N ILE A 549 27.47 13.60 26.42
CA ILE A 549 28.06 13.95 25.11
C ILE A 549 29.58 14.13 25.27
N ASN A 550 30.39 13.40 24.50
CA ASN A 550 31.80 13.75 24.33
C ASN A 550 31.89 14.92 23.34
N ASN A 551 31.88 16.13 23.88
CA ASN A 551 32.12 17.33 23.09
C ASN A 551 33.57 17.77 23.29
N ASN A 552 34.39 17.64 22.24
CA ASN A 552 35.62 18.41 22.17
C ASN A 552 35.25 19.90 22.32
N SER A 553 35.70 20.52 23.40
CA SER A 553 35.08 21.67 24.09
C SER A 553 35.01 23.00 23.33
N LYS A 554 35.45 23.03 22.06
CA LYS A 554 35.62 24.26 21.26
C LYS A 554 34.41 24.64 20.39
N TYR A 555 33.43 23.76 20.20
CA TYR A 555 32.33 23.94 19.21
C TYR A 555 30.91 23.98 19.80
N LYS A 556 30.80 24.26 21.11
CA LYS A 556 29.51 24.37 21.82
C LYS A 556 28.53 25.40 21.25
N GLY A 557 29.00 26.38 20.47
CA GLY A 557 28.18 27.49 20.00
C GLY A 557 27.25 27.19 18.83
N THR A 558 27.54 26.17 18.01
CA THR A 558 26.82 25.96 16.73
C THR A 558 25.91 24.74 16.70
N ASN A 559 26.22 23.68 17.44
CA ASN A 559 25.34 22.50 17.53
C ASN A 559 24.30 22.72 18.63
N LYS A 560 23.04 22.36 18.35
CA LYS A 560 21.94 22.50 19.30
C LYS A 560 21.49 21.11 19.75
N LEU A 561 21.72 20.80 21.03
CA LEU A 561 21.05 19.68 21.69
C LEU A 561 19.73 20.18 22.27
N VAL A 562 18.63 19.71 21.71
CA VAL A 562 17.32 19.76 22.34
C VAL A 562 17.15 18.43 23.05
N ARG A 563 17.38 18.42 24.37
CA ARG A 563 16.87 17.34 25.21
C ARG A 563 15.36 17.55 25.29
N THR A 564 14.63 16.91 24.40
CA THR A 564 13.24 16.62 24.70
C THR A 564 13.26 15.74 25.94
N ALA A 565 12.49 16.11 26.97
CA ALA A 565 12.12 15.13 27.97
C ALA A 565 11.63 13.91 27.19
N THR A 566 12.15 12.71 27.52
CA THR A 566 11.78 11.46 26.87
C THR A 566 10.29 11.53 26.53
N PRO A 567 9.91 11.55 25.23
CA PRO A 567 8.54 11.86 24.85
C PRO A 567 7.64 10.98 25.69
N THR A 568 6.78 11.60 26.50
CA THR A 568 6.17 10.96 27.65
C THR A 568 5.46 9.70 27.18
N HIS A 569 6.10 8.56 27.40
CA HIS A 569 5.59 7.28 26.99
C HIS A 569 4.33 7.05 27.79
N THR A 570 3.19 7.09 27.09
CA THR A 570 1.92 6.89 27.77
C THR A 570 1.59 5.41 27.67
N LEU A 571 1.84 4.70 28.78
CA LEU A 571 1.41 3.32 28.91
C LEU A 571 -0.12 3.28 28.87
N ILE A 572 -0.65 2.52 27.92
CA ILE A 572 -2.05 2.22 27.80
C ILE A 572 -2.29 0.91 28.55
N LYS A 573 -3.20 0.93 29.53
CA LYS A 573 -3.73 -0.29 30.15
C LYS A 573 -4.99 -0.69 29.39
N PRO A 574 -4.95 -1.70 28.52
CA PRO A 574 -6.12 -2.06 27.74
C PRO A 574 -7.16 -2.77 28.62
N GLU A 575 -8.38 -2.24 28.64
CA GLU A 575 -9.50 -2.76 29.42
C GLU A 575 -10.39 -3.65 28.54
N GLY A 576 -9.99 -4.92 28.41
CA GLY A 576 -10.76 -5.94 27.69
C GLY A 576 -10.35 -6.14 26.22
N SER A 577 -10.90 -7.19 25.62
CA SER A 577 -10.60 -7.61 24.24
C SER A 577 -11.90 -7.70 23.42
N PRO A 578 -12.02 -7.04 22.25
CA PRO A 578 -11.01 -6.17 21.64
C PRO A 578 -10.78 -4.87 22.44
N TYR A 579 -9.53 -4.44 22.51
CA TYR A 579 -9.19 -3.10 22.95
C TYR A 579 -9.12 -2.15 21.74
N ILE A 580 -9.64 -0.94 21.88
CA ILE A 580 -9.62 0.09 20.83
C ILE A 580 -8.97 1.36 21.40
N HIS A 581 -7.92 1.82 20.74
CA HIS A 581 -7.30 3.12 21.02
C HIS A 581 -7.55 4.07 19.85
N GLN A 582 -7.94 5.30 20.16
CA GLN A 582 -8.09 6.38 19.20
C GLN A 582 -6.99 7.41 19.46
N ASN A 583 -6.28 7.82 18.40
CA ASN A 583 -5.44 9.00 18.49
C ASN A 583 -6.33 10.25 18.58
N LYS A 584 -6.61 10.72 19.79
CA LYS A 584 -7.38 11.95 20.06
C LYS A 584 -6.53 13.23 20.01
N THR A 585 -5.23 13.11 19.75
CA THR A 585 -4.32 14.25 19.72
C THR A 585 -4.29 14.89 18.34
N LEU A 586 -3.83 16.13 18.26
CA LEU A 586 -3.68 16.85 16.98
C LEU A 586 -2.42 16.44 16.22
N THR A 587 -1.55 15.62 16.83
CA THR A 587 -0.31 15.11 16.24
C THR A 587 -0.42 13.61 16.00
N ASP A 588 0.43 13.10 15.11
CA ASP A 588 0.52 11.68 14.85
C ASP A 588 1.02 10.93 16.11
N GLN A 589 0.63 9.67 16.24
CA GLN A 589 1.09 8.80 17.31
C GLN A 589 1.84 7.61 16.74
N LEU A 590 2.94 7.22 17.38
CA LEU A 590 3.56 5.91 17.17
C LEU A 590 3.07 4.98 18.28
N VAL A 591 2.13 4.10 17.96
CA VAL A 591 1.55 3.15 18.91
C VAL A 591 2.35 1.85 18.88
N ILE A 592 2.84 1.41 20.03
CA ILE A 592 3.58 0.16 20.19
C ILE A 592 2.68 -0.87 20.87
N VAL A 593 2.55 -2.03 20.25
CA VAL A 593 1.83 -3.19 20.78
C VAL A 593 2.82 -4.34 20.95
N GLN A 594 3.09 -4.74 22.19
CA GLN A 594 4.09 -5.77 22.51
C GLN A 594 3.61 -6.73 23.62
N GLY A 595 4.07 -7.98 23.59
CA GLY A 595 3.74 -9.00 24.59
C GLY A 595 2.26 -9.41 24.61
N GLY A 596 1.87 -10.23 25.59
CA GLY A 596 0.55 -10.86 25.64
C GLY A 596 0.40 -12.01 24.63
N ALA A 597 -0.77 -12.65 24.63
CA ALA A 597 -1.11 -13.74 23.72
C ALA A 597 -2.23 -13.27 22.80
N MET A 598 -1.93 -12.98 21.53
CA MET A 598 -2.91 -12.43 20.59
C MET A 598 -3.94 -13.44 20.10
N LEU A 599 -5.17 -12.98 19.89
CA LEU A 599 -6.25 -13.76 19.25
C LEU A 599 -6.30 -13.52 17.73
N ALA A 600 -5.78 -12.38 17.27
CA ALA A 600 -5.71 -12.00 15.87
C ALA A 600 -4.63 -10.92 15.66
N ASN A 601 -4.43 -10.53 14.41
CA ASN A 601 -3.59 -9.38 14.06
C ASN A 601 -4.15 -8.07 14.64
N VAL A 602 -3.30 -7.05 14.67
CA VAL A 602 -3.70 -5.67 14.95
C VAL A 602 -4.49 -5.14 13.76
N PHE A 603 -5.54 -4.35 14.02
CA PHE A 603 -6.36 -3.73 12.98
C PHE A 603 -6.31 -2.21 13.07
N MET A 604 -6.46 -1.52 11.94
CA MET A 604 -6.54 -0.06 11.88
C MET A 604 -7.85 0.40 11.22
N SER A 605 -8.33 1.58 11.60
CA SER A 605 -9.56 2.17 11.07
C SER A 605 -9.46 3.69 11.02
N LEU A 606 -10.04 4.30 9.99
CA LEU A 606 -10.20 5.74 9.87
C LEU A 606 -11.46 6.25 10.61
N ASP A 607 -12.53 5.46 10.59
CA ASP A 607 -13.87 5.86 11.03
C ASP A 607 -14.30 5.24 12.38
N GLY A 608 -13.49 4.31 12.91
CA GLY A 608 -13.79 3.54 14.12
C GLY A 608 -14.85 2.45 13.91
N ILE A 609 -15.33 2.25 12.68
CA ILE A 609 -16.38 1.29 12.30
C ILE A 609 -15.77 0.17 11.45
N THR A 610 -15.07 0.53 10.38
CA THR A 610 -14.47 -0.40 9.42
C THR A 610 -13.00 -0.60 9.77
N TYR A 611 -12.61 -1.83 10.11
CA TYR A 611 -11.26 -2.17 10.53
C TYR A 611 -10.57 -3.06 9.51
N TYR A 612 -9.36 -2.66 9.12
CA TYR A 612 -8.49 -3.37 8.19
C TYR A 612 -7.40 -4.11 8.97
N ASP A 613 -7.16 -5.36 8.61
CA ASP A 613 -6.11 -6.18 9.20
C ASP A 613 -4.73 -5.67 8.75
N THR A 614 -3.81 -5.45 9.69
CA THR A 614 -2.45 -4.99 9.41
C THR A 614 -1.50 -6.13 9.01
N GLY A 615 -1.92 -7.38 9.12
CA GLY A 615 -1.10 -8.57 8.90
C GLY A 615 -0.16 -8.92 10.06
N ASN A 616 -0.09 -8.08 11.11
CA ASN A 616 0.89 -8.23 12.18
C ASN A 616 0.22 -8.32 13.57
N PRO A 617 0.54 -9.31 14.40
CA PRO A 617 0.00 -9.44 15.76
C PRO A 617 0.66 -8.50 16.77
N TYR A 618 1.88 -8.03 16.51
CA TYR A 618 2.63 -7.10 17.37
C TYR A 618 3.39 -6.11 16.48
N GLY A 619 3.90 -5.02 17.07
CA GLY A 619 4.78 -4.09 16.37
C GLY A 619 4.49 -2.63 16.69
N GLN A 620 5.07 -1.77 15.88
CA GLN A 620 4.87 -0.32 15.93
C GLN A 620 3.94 0.10 14.80
N PHE A 621 2.95 0.91 15.11
CA PHE A 621 1.90 1.34 14.19
C PHE A 621 1.80 2.86 14.21
N TYR A 622 1.96 3.46 13.03
CA TYR A 622 1.74 4.89 12.85
C TYR A 622 0.24 5.18 12.85
N LEU A 623 -0.24 5.99 13.79
CA LEU A 623 -1.64 6.29 13.98
C LEU A 623 -1.90 7.79 13.84
N PRO A 624 -2.43 8.28 12.71
CA PRO A 624 -2.72 9.70 12.52
C PRO A 624 -3.84 10.25 13.42
N PRO A 625 -3.96 11.59 13.60
CA PRO A 625 -5.06 12.21 14.31
C PRO A 625 -6.43 11.69 13.86
N GLY A 626 -7.25 11.27 14.83
CA GLY A 626 -8.59 10.76 14.61
C GLY A 626 -8.68 9.28 14.24
N TYR A 627 -7.57 8.62 13.87
CA TYR A 627 -7.56 7.20 13.51
C TYR A 627 -7.63 6.30 14.74
N PHE A 628 -8.02 5.05 14.49
CA PHE A 628 -8.22 4.01 15.50
C PHE A 628 -7.32 2.81 15.23
N ILE A 629 -6.82 2.23 16.31
CA ILE A 629 -6.15 0.93 16.33
C ILE A 629 -6.93 -0.02 17.24
N LYS A 630 -7.16 -1.24 16.77
CA LYS A 630 -7.90 -2.28 17.49
C LYS A 630 -7.02 -3.51 17.67
N VAL A 631 -6.91 -3.97 18.90
CA VAL A 631 -6.07 -5.10 19.30
C VAL A 631 -6.94 -6.18 19.93
N ARG A 632 -6.85 -7.42 19.43
CA ARG A 632 -7.59 -8.58 19.95
C ARG A 632 -6.62 -9.57 20.59
N TYR A 633 -6.80 -9.83 21.88
CA TYR A 633 -5.89 -10.65 22.67
C TYR A 633 -6.61 -11.57 23.66
N LYS A 634 -5.92 -12.64 24.04
CA LYS A 634 -6.28 -13.63 25.08
C LYS A 634 -5.58 -13.29 26.40
N GLU A 635 -4.32 -12.87 26.34
CA GLU A 635 -3.58 -12.32 27.48
C GLU A 635 -3.20 -10.88 27.19
N THR A 636 -3.32 -10.01 28.20
CA THR A 636 -3.18 -8.57 28.04
C THR A 636 -1.82 -8.15 27.49
N PRO A 637 -1.74 -7.51 26.30
CA PRO A 637 -0.51 -6.95 25.77
C PRO A 637 -0.13 -5.68 26.53
N GLN A 638 1.13 -5.31 26.46
CA GLN A 638 1.56 -3.95 26.76
C GLN A 638 1.32 -3.08 25.53
N ILE A 639 0.47 -2.07 25.69
CA ILE A 639 0.22 -1.08 24.65
C ILE A 639 0.74 0.26 25.15
N SER A 640 1.34 1.02 24.26
CA SER A 640 1.81 2.35 24.59
C SER A 640 1.88 3.23 23.35
N TYR A 641 2.04 4.53 23.52
CA TYR A 641 2.28 5.41 22.39
C TYR A 641 3.23 6.56 22.70
N TYR A 642 3.84 7.08 21.63
CA TYR A 642 4.53 8.36 21.59
C TYR A 642 3.71 9.34 20.76
N GLN A 643 3.64 10.61 21.18
CA GLN A 643 3.24 11.70 20.29
C GLN A 643 4.45 12.07 19.44
N LEU A 644 4.27 12.11 18.11
CA LEU A 644 5.31 12.46 17.13
C LEU A 644 5.33 13.95 16.82
#